data_AF-A0AAD5WSB5-F1
#
_entry.id   AF-A0AAD5WSB5-F1
#
_cell.length_a   1.000
_cell.length_b   1.000
_cell.length_c   1.000
_cell.angle_alpha   90.00
_cell.angle_beta   90.00
_cell.angle_gamma   90.00
#
_symmetry.space_group_name_H-M   'P 1'
#
loop_
_entity.id
_entity.type
_entity.pdbx_description
1 polymer ?
#
loop_
_entity_poly.entity_id
_entity_poly.type
_entity_poly.pdbx_seq_one_letter_code
_entity_poly.pdbx_strand_id
1 'polypeptide(L)'
;MGFYFTWRHIQLAIFNVASLAIIICLLISCRTPKEAKYSFYDIDRPLLRNMTNGTCVEDSLAIPRTYSLGLSGVCRVSGDGDTDCDASFPASFNLTSYILADLANDASSEAAACRDVLASSRDIDHRGTKQVVKSITALLFVSLVLDIFLPVVASLMDHFSVVLLIPLLADFGMRAAVFFLVAKIYGNEVDEYLTDGMRKDGGMHMFDSTGVAVWLVVSLIALRFASNLLLLLVVVVLAVLVPLLLLACVLACCEALWVIKQDVFQLPPDILVFSGTPFLVGILPFVEITRSSGLCSFISKIPCASLLRNSIAIIVGLYGIPGCGKSHLLKQLKSTLKSHYQLFEGSEVLGNIVPGGVDAFKTLPSPEKASWREKAITQIQDACRSSGKIGVVADRITFWEPSQSTLPTAVRTEKYLEVYTHIFYLDVAAETVKQRRSNDKTRERTDMEVQRLETWMRTEKGLLRKLCLENGTLFHCARVADEGASEAVATLLEDIWKNSTPESSERRVEMTLTGAWESLLQRKEKQTMVVLDADLTLGPHDTSMMFWEAVDRATYGSLGITDCAVKRTFGSKMGYSYTALRQAAFTYSEMEPGKYNKICEEVSAKCGLYPEIRSLLKQVGESDHVSATVITSGISHIWQHVLAREGLPGVLVIGGGRVLEHPVVTPETKAMVVRRLKQKGIRAIVFGDSPLDLPMMKEADEAVVVVGEEKTRSTTMKQELSKAIDAGDIKRVSQALVPAAGDGNNIWLLLETKRLPLVCLDSEEFLQGIFAGDGRQRRQVAVLHATGSPDTQILATPMRDARIKGGALRSAYRDVGWYLGIYVLPNILGTETYYVPAVQGGFTDGYRVKGERRTLIVPLMRGGEPMAFGVADVMAGAMFLHASKPEDLTGEHLKGRDTVVLVDSVVNSGKSVRELVGRVRKLEVEAREKEGRKQKEGEEGKKGAENKKKIVVVAEAVQEGAIREEGLLWGLDGRRIANPRICLPQAYERTISTKMPCAILSCNGHFRHLIDKWHSLLSLPRQPHTSWYRARLADELRELEDAATLLHKLSETADVFYIISRAAHDGFPSVGRHGAGADIEMMSRWKRVMAWGYMLGKYTSRWGFWRTAGWLCGGCRRNGASASAASDKTSWRPTTENSYLLGAGDTTVREVVNPSKNSKVLVVARRRGFDEEKFLAVCRKLRWVWPLLP
;
A
#
# COMPACT_ATOMS: atom_id res chain seq x y z
N MET A 1 14.91 -59.13 11.18
CA MET A 1 15.37 -57.79 10.73
C MET A 1 14.49 -57.36 9.57
N GLY A 2 13.46 -56.56 9.81
CA GLY A 2 12.66 -55.95 8.74
C GLY A 2 12.87 -54.44 8.80
N PHE A 3 13.60 -53.87 7.84
CA PHE A 3 13.76 -52.43 7.70
C PHE A 3 12.40 -51.81 7.33
N TYR A 4 11.67 -51.26 8.30
CA TYR A 4 10.43 -50.52 8.04
C TYR A 4 10.77 -49.10 7.57
N PHE A 5 10.90 -48.90 6.26
CA PHE A 5 10.98 -47.56 5.67
C PHE A 5 9.68 -46.80 5.91
N THR A 6 9.69 -45.82 6.84
CA THR A 6 8.56 -44.88 6.97
C THR A 6 8.57 -43.87 5.81
N TRP A 7 7.40 -43.31 5.47
CA TRP A 7 7.25 -42.32 4.39
C TRP A 7 8.24 -41.14 4.48
N ARG A 8 8.65 -40.75 5.68
CA ARG A 8 9.63 -39.67 5.91
C ARG A 8 11.02 -39.99 5.36
N HIS A 9 11.43 -41.27 5.38
CA HIS A 9 12.71 -41.71 4.80
C HIS A 9 12.68 -41.66 3.28
N ILE A 10 11.55 -42.06 2.67
CA ILE A 10 11.34 -42.00 1.22
C ILE A 10 11.30 -40.54 0.76
N GLN A 11 10.60 -39.68 1.50
CA GLN A 11 10.54 -38.24 1.24
C GLN A 11 11.94 -37.60 1.28
N LEU A 12 12.73 -37.86 2.34
CA LEU A 12 14.11 -37.38 2.45
C LEU A 12 14.98 -37.87 1.29
N ALA A 13 14.88 -39.15 0.92
CA ALA A 13 15.65 -39.73 -0.17
C ALA A 13 15.31 -39.10 -1.54
N ILE A 14 14.02 -38.91 -1.86
CA ILE A 14 13.59 -38.30 -3.14
C ILE A 14 14.10 -36.87 -3.26
N PHE A 15 13.96 -36.05 -2.21
CA PHE A 15 14.38 -34.65 -2.24
C PHE A 15 15.90 -34.49 -2.21
N ASN A 16 16.64 -35.42 -1.60
CA ASN A 16 18.10 -35.45 -1.69
C ASN A 16 18.57 -35.84 -3.09
N VAL A 17 17.94 -36.80 -3.76
CA VAL A 17 18.28 -37.14 -5.16
C VAL A 17 18.03 -35.96 -6.10
N ALA A 18 16.92 -35.24 -5.92
CA ALA A 18 16.67 -34.00 -6.66
C ALA A 18 17.72 -32.92 -6.36
N SER A 19 18.13 -32.79 -5.09
CA SER A 19 19.18 -31.85 -4.69
C SER A 19 20.54 -32.21 -5.30
N LEU A 20 20.92 -33.49 -5.34
CA LEU A 20 22.14 -33.97 -5.98
C LEU A 20 22.19 -33.59 -7.46
N ALA A 21 21.10 -33.83 -8.19
CA ALA A 21 21.02 -33.49 -9.60
C ALA A 21 21.22 -31.99 -9.84
N ILE A 22 20.64 -31.14 -8.98
CA ILE A 22 20.80 -29.69 -9.07
C ILE A 22 22.23 -29.26 -8.72
N ILE A 23 22.82 -29.78 -7.64
CA ILE A 23 24.20 -29.45 -7.26
C ILE A 23 25.17 -29.82 -8.39
N ILE A 24 24.97 -30.98 -9.03
CA ILE A 24 25.78 -31.39 -10.19
C ILE A 24 25.62 -30.39 -11.34
N CYS A 25 24.39 -29.99 -11.70
CA CYS A 25 24.14 -28.97 -12.73
C CYS A 25 24.82 -27.63 -12.42
N LEU A 26 24.85 -27.22 -11.15
CA LEU A 26 25.55 -26.01 -10.72
C LEU A 26 27.06 -26.15 -10.85
N LEU A 27 27.62 -27.28 -10.42
CA LEU A 27 29.06 -27.51 -10.47
C LEU A 27 29.56 -27.58 -11.92
N ILE A 28 28.83 -28.17 -12.85
CA ILE A 28 29.21 -28.28 -14.28
C ILE A 28 28.80 -27.07 -15.14
N SER A 29 28.22 -26.03 -14.54
CA SER A 29 27.70 -24.86 -15.27
C SER A 29 28.77 -24.23 -16.18
N CYS A 30 28.38 -23.99 -17.44
CA CYS A 30 29.23 -23.43 -18.51
C CYS A 30 30.54 -24.18 -18.79
N ARG A 31 30.59 -25.50 -18.56
CA ARG A 31 31.77 -26.32 -18.92
C ARG A 31 31.79 -26.74 -20.40
N THR A 32 30.62 -27.01 -20.97
CA THR A 32 30.44 -27.37 -22.39
C THR A 32 29.25 -26.60 -22.99
N PRO A 33 29.12 -26.53 -24.33
CA PRO A 33 28.01 -25.82 -24.97
C PRO A 33 26.62 -26.30 -24.52
N LYS A 34 26.47 -27.58 -24.19
CA LYS A 34 25.21 -28.15 -23.66
C LYS A 34 24.88 -27.68 -22.24
N GLU A 35 25.90 -27.29 -21.48
CA GLU A 35 25.83 -26.86 -20.08
C GLU A 35 25.81 -25.32 -19.95
N ALA A 36 25.98 -24.58 -21.05
CA ALA A 36 25.84 -23.12 -21.10
C ALA A 36 24.48 -22.63 -20.59
N LYS A 37 23.42 -23.43 -20.78
CA LYS A 37 22.07 -23.17 -20.27
C LYS A 37 21.95 -23.11 -18.75
N TYR A 38 22.98 -23.53 -18.01
CA TYR A 38 23.05 -23.49 -16.55
C TYR A 38 23.97 -22.36 -16.06
N SER A 39 24.14 -21.28 -16.84
CA SER A 39 24.91 -20.10 -16.42
C SER A 39 24.32 -19.45 -15.16
N PHE A 40 25.19 -18.81 -14.38
CA PHE A 40 24.81 -17.94 -13.26
C PHE A 40 24.43 -16.55 -13.74
N TYR A 41 25.18 -16.01 -14.70
CA TYR A 41 24.93 -14.71 -15.30
C TYR A 41 25.10 -14.79 -16.81
N ASP A 42 24.16 -14.18 -17.52
CA ASP A 42 24.20 -13.99 -18.97
C ASP A 42 24.33 -12.49 -19.24
N ILE A 43 25.43 -12.12 -19.89
CA ILE A 43 25.76 -10.72 -20.17
C ILE A 43 25.64 -10.52 -21.67
N ASP A 44 24.55 -9.87 -22.07
CA ASP A 44 24.25 -9.57 -23.45
C ASP A 44 24.79 -8.20 -23.87
N ARG A 45 24.80 -7.93 -25.18
CA ARG A 45 25.25 -6.64 -25.73
C ARG A 45 24.51 -5.43 -25.14
N PRO A 46 23.18 -5.43 -24.95
CA PRO A 46 22.48 -4.35 -24.24
C PRO A 46 23.01 -4.08 -22.83
N LEU A 47 23.24 -5.13 -22.03
CA LEU A 47 23.81 -5.00 -20.69
C LEU A 47 25.25 -4.46 -20.75
N LEU A 48 26.06 -4.99 -21.67
CA LEU A 48 27.41 -4.52 -21.90
C LEU A 48 27.43 -3.05 -22.35
N ARG A 49 26.45 -2.62 -23.17
CA ARG A 49 26.28 -1.23 -23.60
C ARG A 49 26.12 -0.30 -22.43
N ASN A 50 25.29 -0.72 -21.47
CA ASN A 50 25.01 0.05 -20.28
C ASN A 50 26.24 0.10 -19.37
N MET A 51 26.94 -1.03 -19.21
CA MET A 51 28.17 -1.13 -18.41
C MET A 51 29.30 -0.24 -18.93
N THR A 52 29.42 -0.10 -20.25
CA THR A 52 30.51 0.66 -20.88
C THR A 52 30.05 2.03 -21.41
N ASN A 53 28.88 2.51 -20.97
CA ASN A 53 28.28 3.79 -21.40
C ASN A 53 28.22 3.97 -22.94
N GLY A 54 27.98 2.88 -23.67
CA GLY A 54 27.82 2.87 -25.13
C GLY A 54 29.09 2.55 -25.94
N THR A 55 30.27 2.50 -25.33
CA THR A 55 31.55 2.41 -26.07
C THR A 55 31.85 1.01 -26.65
N CYS A 56 31.32 -0.08 -26.09
CA CYS A 56 31.71 -1.45 -26.45
C CYS A 56 30.64 -2.25 -27.22
N VAL A 57 29.73 -1.62 -27.98
CA VAL A 57 28.55 -2.30 -28.57
C VAL A 57 28.35 -2.06 -30.07
N GLU A 58 29.40 -1.63 -30.76
CA GLU A 58 29.38 -1.57 -32.22
C GLU A 58 29.36 -2.99 -32.83
N ASP A 59 28.56 -3.19 -33.89
CA ASP A 59 28.42 -4.49 -34.56
C ASP A 59 29.72 -4.95 -35.26
N SER A 60 30.67 -4.04 -35.44
CA SER A 60 32.00 -4.28 -36.00
C SER A 60 33.01 -4.92 -35.04
N LEU A 61 32.73 -4.93 -33.72
CA LEU A 61 33.62 -5.50 -32.71
C LEU A 61 33.58 -7.03 -32.71
N ALA A 62 34.76 -7.66 -32.65
CA ALA A 62 34.94 -9.12 -32.57
C ALA A 62 34.56 -9.73 -31.20
N ILE A 63 33.42 -9.32 -30.61
CA ILE A 63 32.88 -9.84 -29.36
C ILE A 63 31.61 -10.68 -29.58
N PRO A 64 31.36 -11.74 -28.80
CA PRO A 64 30.14 -12.53 -28.88
C PRO A 64 28.88 -11.71 -28.55
N ARG A 65 27.70 -12.26 -28.86
CA ARG A 65 26.41 -11.62 -28.51
C ARG A 65 26.11 -11.73 -27.01
N THR A 66 26.50 -12.85 -26.40
CA THR A 66 26.26 -13.11 -24.98
C THR A 66 27.45 -13.84 -24.38
N TYR A 67 27.88 -13.39 -23.20
CA TYR A 67 28.79 -14.10 -22.32
C TYR A 67 28.01 -14.80 -21.21
N SER A 68 28.10 -16.12 -21.13
CA SER A 68 27.44 -16.95 -20.12
C SER A 68 28.45 -17.45 -19.11
N LEU A 69 28.39 -16.96 -17.88
CA LEU A 69 29.34 -17.27 -16.81
C LEU A 69 28.84 -18.38 -15.89
N GLY A 70 29.65 -19.42 -15.66
CA GLY A 70 29.35 -20.54 -14.77
C GLY A 70 30.52 -20.92 -13.86
N LEU A 71 30.30 -21.79 -12.88
CA LEU A 71 31.34 -22.24 -11.93
C LEU A 71 32.45 -23.07 -12.59
N SER A 72 32.17 -23.69 -13.74
CA SER A 72 33.12 -24.52 -14.50
C SER A 72 33.62 -23.91 -15.80
N GLY A 73 33.27 -22.66 -16.11
CA GLY A 73 33.78 -21.99 -17.30
C GLY A 73 32.98 -20.78 -17.74
N VAL A 74 33.34 -20.26 -18.90
CA VAL A 74 32.62 -19.21 -19.61
C VAL A 74 32.26 -19.71 -21.00
N CYS A 75 31.03 -19.45 -21.42
CA CYS A 75 30.56 -19.74 -22.77
C CYS A 75 30.27 -18.44 -23.53
N ARG A 76 30.62 -18.41 -24.80
CA ARG A 76 30.43 -17.31 -25.74
C ARG A 76 29.41 -17.72 -26.78
N VAL A 77 28.32 -16.97 -26.87
CA VAL A 77 27.25 -17.24 -27.84
C VAL A 77 27.39 -16.28 -29.02
N SER A 78 27.67 -16.83 -30.19
CA SER A 78 27.84 -16.10 -31.45
C SER A 78 26.50 -15.66 -32.05
N GLY A 79 26.56 -14.74 -33.01
CA GLY A 79 25.35 -14.18 -33.66
C GLY A 79 24.45 -15.21 -34.36
N ASP A 80 25.03 -16.32 -34.80
CA ASP A 80 24.33 -17.42 -35.47
C ASP A 80 23.82 -18.50 -34.49
N GLY A 81 23.99 -18.29 -33.18
CA GLY A 81 23.56 -19.21 -32.12
C GLY A 81 24.57 -20.31 -31.78
N ASP A 82 25.73 -20.34 -32.45
CA ASP A 82 26.84 -21.23 -32.09
C ASP A 82 27.42 -20.83 -30.72
N THR A 83 27.77 -21.82 -29.90
CA THR A 83 28.22 -21.61 -28.52
C THR A 83 29.57 -22.26 -28.31
N ASP A 84 30.58 -21.45 -28.03
CA ASP A 84 31.93 -21.90 -27.71
C ASP A 84 32.21 -21.73 -26.21
N CYS A 85 32.85 -22.69 -25.55
CA CYS A 85 33.03 -22.68 -24.10
C CYS A 85 34.46 -22.99 -23.68
N ASP A 86 35.01 -22.12 -22.83
CA ASP A 86 36.30 -22.32 -22.17
C ASP A 86 36.10 -22.91 -20.78
N ALA A 87 36.39 -24.21 -20.67
CA ALA A 87 36.32 -24.91 -19.39
C ALA A 87 37.44 -24.46 -18.44
N SER A 88 37.06 -23.87 -17.30
CA SER A 88 37.97 -23.51 -16.21
C SER A 88 37.28 -23.75 -14.87
N PHE A 89 37.80 -24.68 -14.06
CA PHE A 89 37.19 -25.05 -12.78
C PHE A 89 38.17 -24.93 -11.61
N PRO A 90 37.85 -24.14 -10.57
CA PRO A 90 36.74 -23.18 -10.49
C PRO A 90 37.00 -21.94 -11.38
N ALA A 91 35.94 -21.41 -12.00
CA ALA A 91 36.02 -20.27 -12.89
C ALA A 91 36.47 -18.98 -12.16
N SER A 92 37.09 -18.05 -12.89
CA SER A 92 37.54 -16.78 -12.33
C SER A 92 36.42 -15.75 -12.15
N PHE A 93 35.30 -15.88 -12.87
CA PHE A 93 34.24 -14.87 -13.00
C PHE A 93 34.75 -13.46 -13.36
N ASN A 94 35.93 -13.36 -13.98
CA ASN A 94 36.52 -12.08 -14.38
C ASN A 94 36.08 -11.73 -15.81
N LEU A 95 34.92 -11.08 -15.92
CA LEU A 95 34.33 -10.70 -17.20
C LEU A 95 35.26 -9.83 -18.05
N THR A 96 35.89 -8.84 -17.42
CA THR A 96 36.80 -7.89 -18.07
C THR A 96 37.94 -8.61 -18.79
N SER A 97 38.53 -9.62 -18.15
CA SER A 97 39.62 -10.41 -18.75
C SER A 97 39.19 -11.19 -19.98
N TYR A 98 37.96 -11.69 -20.02
CA TYR A 98 37.44 -12.43 -21.18
C TYR A 98 37.17 -11.50 -22.36
N ILE A 99 36.57 -10.33 -22.09
CA ILE A 99 36.31 -9.33 -23.14
C ILE A 99 37.64 -8.79 -23.71
N LEU A 100 38.63 -8.52 -22.87
CA LEU A 100 39.94 -8.05 -23.31
C LEU A 100 40.70 -9.10 -24.14
N ALA A 101 40.55 -10.39 -23.82
CA ALA A 101 41.14 -11.47 -24.59
C ALA A 101 40.51 -11.59 -25.99
N ASP A 102 39.19 -11.44 -26.08
CA ASP A 102 38.46 -11.50 -27.35
C ASP A 102 38.76 -10.27 -28.23
N LEU A 103 38.97 -9.10 -27.62
CA LEU A 103 39.35 -7.86 -28.30
C LEU A 103 40.86 -7.77 -28.66
N ALA A 104 41.70 -8.70 -28.20
CA ALA A 104 43.15 -8.58 -28.31
C ALA A 104 43.65 -8.53 -29.77
N ASN A 105 42.92 -9.17 -30.69
CA ASN A 105 43.26 -9.26 -32.11
C ASN A 105 42.52 -8.23 -32.99
N ASP A 106 41.66 -7.40 -32.41
CA ASP A 106 40.88 -6.37 -33.11
C ASP A 106 41.62 -5.02 -33.07
N ALA A 107 42.13 -4.59 -34.22
CA ALA A 107 42.91 -3.37 -34.38
C ALA A 107 42.07 -2.12 -34.68
N SER A 108 40.73 -2.22 -34.64
CA SER A 108 39.83 -1.09 -34.88
C SER A 108 39.97 0.00 -33.81
N SER A 109 39.69 1.25 -34.19
CA SER A 109 39.65 2.40 -33.26
C SER A 109 38.62 2.21 -32.14
N GLU A 110 37.54 1.51 -32.46
CA GLU A 110 36.43 1.14 -31.59
C GLU A 110 36.88 0.11 -30.56
N ALA A 111 37.66 -0.90 -30.96
CA ALA A 111 38.25 -1.87 -30.04
C ALA A 111 39.30 -1.23 -29.13
N ALA A 112 40.02 -0.20 -29.58
CA ALA A 112 40.93 0.58 -28.73
C ALA A 112 40.16 1.39 -27.67
N ALA A 113 39.12 2.12 -28.07
CA ALA A 113 38.28 2.89 -27.16
C ALA A 113 37.58 1.99 -26.11
N CYS A 114 37.11 0.81 -26.53
CA CYS A 114 36.51 -0.16 -25.62
C CYS A 114 37.54 -0.72 -24.61
N ARG A 115 38.76 -1.05 -25.07
CA ARG A 115 39.86 -1.49 -24.19
C ARG A 115 40.25 -0.44 -23.17
N ASP A 116 40.29 0.84 -23.56
CA ASP A 116 40.64 1.93 -22.64
C ASP A 116 39.58 2.13 -21.54
N VAL A 117 38.29 2.04 -21.87
CA VAL A 117 37.20 2.11 -20.89
C VAL A 117 37.28 0.93 -19.90
N LEU A 118 37.51 -0.29 -20.41
CA LEU A 118 37.66 -1.49 -19.58
C LEU A 118 38.97 -1.50 -18.76
N ALA A 119 40.04 -0.86 -19.26
CA ALA A 119 41.32 -0.73 -18.55
C ALA A 119 41.33 0.39 -17.50
N SER A 120 40.41 1.36 -17.62
CA SER A 120 40.22 2.46 -16.66
C SER A 120 39.44 2.04 -15.40
N SER A 121 38.71 0.91 -15.45
CA SER A 121 37.91 0.34 -14.35
C SER A 121 38.78 -0.46 -13.36
N ARG A 122 39.85 0.16 -12.84
CA ARG A 122 40.91 -0.50 -12.03
C ARG A 122 40.54 -0.87 -10.59
N ASP A 123 39.34 -0.53 -10.11
CA ASP A 123 38.94 -0.73 -8.70
C ASP A 123 38.18 -2.04 -8.43
N ILE A 124 37.89 -2.87 -9.44
CA ILE A 124 37.12 -4.10 -9.27
C ILE A 124 37.97 -5.21 -8.64
N ASP A 125 37.52 -5.73 -7.49
CA ASP A 125 38.21 -6.79 -6.75
C ASP A 125 37.97 -8.19 -7.34
N HIS A 126 38.56 -8.45 -8.52
CA HIS A 126 38.53 -9.77 -9.17
C HIS A 126 39.21 -10.87 -8.33
N ARG A 127 40.11 -10.51 -7.41
CA ARG A 127 40.78 -11.46 -6.51
C ARG A 127 39.80 -11.97 -5.45
N GLY A 128 39.00 -11.07 -4.89
CA GLY A 128 37.90 -11.38 -3.99
C GLY A 128 36.85 -12.26 -4.65
N THR A 129 36.42 -11.92 -5.87
CA THR A 129 35.44 -12.72 -6.63
C THR A 129 35.92 -14.16 -6.84
N LYS A 130 37.18 -14.36 -7.24
CA LYS A 130 37.75 -15.70 -7.39
C LYS A 130 37.77 -16.51 -6.08
N GLN A 131 37.98 -15.86 -4.94
CA GLN A 131 37.90 -16.52 -3.62
C GLN A 131 36.46 -16.88 -3.24
N VAL A 132 35.50 -16.00 -3.57
CA VAL A 132 34.07 -16.25 -3.39
C VAL A 132 33.61 -17.46 -4.22
N VAL A 133 34.01 -17.54 -5.50
CA VAL A 133 33.69 -18.68 -6.37
C VAL A 133 34.26 -19.99 -5.80
N LYS A 134 35.52 -20.00 -5.35
CA LYS A 134 36.12 -21.18 -4.67
C LYS A 134 35.32 -21.60 -3.45
N SER A 135 34.85 -20.62 -2.66
CA SER A 135 34.06 -20.87 -1.46
C SER A 135 32.70 -21.48 -1.80
N ILE A 136 32.01 -20.97 -2.84
CA ILE A 136 30.76 -21.54 -3.35
C ILE A 136 30.96 -22.98 -3.80
N THR A 137 32.00 -23.26 -4.59
CA THR A 137 32.33 -24.60 -5.05
C THR A 137 32.56 -25.56 -3.88
N ALA A 138 33.33 -25.14 -2.87
CA ALA A 138 33.59 -25.94 -1.68
C ALA A 138 32.30 -26.24 -0.89
N LEU A 139 31.45 -25.24 -0.65
CA LEU A 139 30.16 -25.41 0.05
C LEU A 139 29.22 -26.35 -0.69
N LEU A 140 29.16 -26.25 -2.03
CA LEU A 140 28.36 -27.15 -2.86
C LEU A 140 28.88 -28.59 -2.83
N PHE A 141 30.19 -28.81 -2.81
CA PHE A 141 30.77 -30.15 -2.64
C PHE A 141 30.45 -30.74 -1.26
N VAL A 142 30.54 -29.95 -0.19
CA VAL A 142 30.18 -30.43 1.15
C VAL A 142 28.68 -30.78 1.21
N SER A 143 27.81 -29.95 0.62
CA SER A 143 26.37 -30.24 0.52
C SER A 143 26.08 -31.49 -0.32
N LEU A 144 26.81 -31.70 -1.43
CA LEU A 144 26.73 -32.91 -2.25
C LEU A 144 27.03 -34.17 -1.42
N VAL A 145 28.10 -34.12 -0.63
CA VAL A 145 28.49 -35.21 0.27
C VAL A 145 27.38 -35.47 1.29
N LEU A 146 26.88 -34.44 1.97
CA LEU A 146 25.79 -34.60 2.92
C LEU A 146 24.52 -35.18 2.29
N ASP A 147 24.18 -34.79 1.05
CA ASP A 147 23.01 -35.34 0.35
C ASP A 147 23.11 -36.85 0.08
N ILE A 148 24.33 -37.37 -0.11
CA ILE A 148 24.59 -38.81 -0.29
C ILE A 148 24.54 -39.54 1.07
N PHE A 149 25.17 -38.98 2.11
CA PHE A 149 25.31 -39.65 3.40
C PHE A 149 24.05 -39.60 4.27
N LEU A 150 23.28 -38.51 4.24
CA LEU A 150 22.12 -38.32 5.13
C LEU A 150 21.00 -39.36 4.94
N PRO A 151 20.63 -39.77 3.72
CA PRO A 151 19.65 -40.84 3.52
C PRO A 151 20.14 -42.21 4.01
N VAL A 152 21.45 -42.48 3.91
CA VAL A 152 22.07 -43.71 4.40
C VAL A 152 22.08 -43.75 5.93
N VAL A 153 22.43 -42.64 6.58
CA VAL A 153 22.34 -42.55 8.05
C VAL A 153 20.88 -42.66 8.50
N ALA A 154 19.95 -42.01 7.79
CA ALA A 154 18.54 -42.08 8.11
C ALA A 154 17.95 -43.49 7.96
N SER A 155 18.40 -44.30 6.98
CA SER A 155 17.92 -45.67 6.80
C SER A 155 18.42 -46.66 7.87
N LEU A 156 19.44 -46.28 8.64
CA LEU A 156 19.98 -47.06 9.77
C LEU A 156 19.30 -46.73 11.10
N MET A 157 18.36 -45.78 11.14
CA MET A 157 17.69 -45.33 12.37
C MET A 157 16.19 -45.63 12.34
N ASP A 158 15.66 -46.21 13.42
CA ASP A 158 14.23 -46.55 13.54
C ASP A 158 13.32 -45.32 13.74
N HIS A 159 13.90 -44.20 14.20
CA HIS A 159 13.19 -42.94 14.44
C HIS A 159 13.94 -41.76 13.82
N PHE A 160 13.19 -40.86 13.19
CA PHE A 160 13.69 -39.60 12.62
C PHE A 160 14.06 -38.65 13.77
N SER A 161 15.25 -38.87 14.34
CA SER A 161 15.71 -38.26 15.59
C SER A 161 16.24 -36.84 15.41
N VAL A 162 16.36 -36.09 16.52
CA VAL A 162 17.03 -34.78 16.59
C VAL A 162 18.46 -34.82 16.00
N VAL A 163 19.10 -35.99 15.98
CA VAL A 163 20.44 -36.20 15.42
C VAL A 163 20.52 -35.85 13.93
N LEU A 164 19.44 -36.10 13.16
CA LEU A 164 19.38 -35.71 11.73
C LEU A 164 19.04 -34.23 11.53
N LEU A 165 18.48 -33.55 12.53
CA LEU A 165 18.10 -32.14 12.42
C LEU A 165 19.33 -31.22 12.35
N ILE A 166 20.38 -31.51 13.12
CA ILE A 166 21.63 -30.72 13.14
C ILE A 166 22.32 -30.71 11.77
N PRO A 167 22.62 -31.84 11.12
CA PRO A 167 23.25 -31.82 9.80
C PRO A 167 22.32 -31.28 8.71
N LEU A 168 20.99 -31.42 8.84
CA LEU A 168 20.04 -30.77 7.94
C LEU A 168 20.01 -29.24 8.09
N LEU A 169 20.16 -28.72 9.32
CA LEU A 169 20.31 -27.28 9.60
C LEU A 169 21.64 -26.75 9.07
N ALA A 170 22.73 -27.50 9.26
CA ALA A 170 24.04 -27.14 8.73
C ALA A 170 24.03 -27.07 7.20
N ASP A 171 23.43 -28.07 6.54
CA ASP A 171 23.28 -28.09 5.10
C ASP A 171 22.40 -26.95 4.58
N PHE A 172 21.28 -26.64 5.26
CA PHE A 172 20.46 -25.47 4.96
C PHE A 172 21.27 -24.17 5.05
N GLY A 173 22.06 -24.00 6.12
CA GLY A 173 22.94 -22.84 6.30
C GLY A 173 23.96 -22.70 5.19
N MET A 174 24.57 -23.79 4.73
CA MET A 174 25.50 -23.78 3.59
C MET A 174 24.81 -23.37 2.29
N ARG A 175 23.60 -23.87 2.00
CA ARG A 175 22.82 -23.48 0.80
C ARG A 175 22.42 -22.00 0.83
N ALA A 176 22.02 -21.51 2.01
CA ALA A 176 21.72 -20.09 2.20
C ALA A 176 22.97 -19.22 2.01
N ALA A 177 24.13 -19.65 2.55
CA ALA A 177 25.40 -18.97 2.35
C ALA A 177 25.79 -18.92 0.86
N VAL A 178 25.61 -20.00 0.11
CA VAL A 178 25.82 -20.02 -1.36
C VAL A 178 24.96 -18.97 -2.06
N PHE A 179 23.68 -18.84 -1.69
CA PHE A 179 22.81 -17.81 -2.27
C PHE A 179 23.34 -16.38 -2.04
N PHE A 180 23.76 -16.06 -0.81
CA PHE A 180 24.32 -14.74 -0.50
C PHE A 180 25.68 -14.50 -1.18
N LEU A 181 26.53 -15.52 -1.28
CA LEU A 181 27.81 -15.42 -1.98
C LEU A 181 27.63 -15.21 -3.49
N VAL A 182 26.63 -15.85 -4.10
CA VAL A 182 26.25 -15.60 -5.50
C VAL A 182 25.78 -14.15 -5.67
N ALA A 183 24.89 -13.65 -4.81
CA ALA A 183 24.48 -12.24 -4.84
C ALA A 183 25.66 -11.27 -4.68
N LYS A 184 26.67 -11.63 -3.88
CA LYS A 184 27.90 -10.84 -3.72
C LYS A 184 28.74 -10.79 -5.00
N ILE A 185 28.80 -11.87 -5.79
CA ILE A 185 29.48 -11.87 -7.10
C ILE A 185 28.84 -10.83 -8.03
N TYR A 186 27.50 -10.76 -8.06
CA TYR A 186 26.79 -9.75 -8.86
C TYR A 186 27.13 -8.32 -8.42
N GLY A 187 27.13 -8.07 -7.11
CA GLY A 187 27.48 -6.75 -6.56
C GLY A 187 28.88 -6.29 -6.95
N ASN A 188 29.85 -7.21 -6.91
CA ASN A 188 31.25 -6.89 -7.18
C ASN A 188 31.60 -6.83 -8.68
N GLU A 189 30.99 -7.66 -9.53
CA GLU A 189 31.39 -7.74 -10.96
C GLU A 189 30.40 -7.06 -11.92
N VAL A 190 29.18 -6.73 -11.47
CA VAL A 190 28.11 -6.19 -12.35
C VAL A 190 27.53 -4.87 -11.82
N ASP A 191 27.22 -4.76 -10.52
CA ASP A 191 26.56 -3.55 -9.95
C ASP A 191 27.48 -2.32 -9.94
N GLU A 192 28.80 -2.50 -9.82
CA GLU A 192 29.79 -1.42 -9.78
C GLU A 192 29.89 -0.63 -11.11
N TYR A 193 29.41 -1.22 -12.21
CA TYR A 193 29.32 -0.57 -13.53
C TYR A 193 28.03 0.24 -13.75
N LEU A 194 27.08 0.21 -12.80
CA LEU A 194 25.78 0.89 -12.94
C LEU A 194 25.81 2.29 -12.32
N THR A 195 25.57 3.32 -13.13
CA THR A 195 25.53 4.72 -12.65
C THR A 195 24.26 5.02 -11.83
N ASP A 196 24.37 5.95 -10.89
CA ASP A 196 23.29 6.39 -9.96
C ASP A 196 21.99 6.83 -10.67
N GLY A 197 22.08 7.27 -11.92
CA GLY A 197 20.91 7.63 -12.75
C GLY A 197 20.06 6.41 -13.14
N MET A 198 20.68 5.28 -13.46
CA MET A 198 19.97 4.05 -13.86
C MET A 198 19.30 3.34 -12.68
N ARG A 199 19.77 3.60 -11.44
CA ARG A 199 19.17 3.08 -10.19
C ARG A 199 17.79 3.68 -9.90
N LYS A 200 17.50 4.88 -10.44
CA LYS A 200 16.25 5.63 -10.21
C LYS A 200 15.17 5.38 -11.26
N ASP A 201 15.54 5.00 -12.48
CA ASP A 201 14.58 4.81 -13.59
C ASP A 201 13.99 3.38 -13.66
N GLY A 202 14.33 2.49 -12.73
CA GLY A 202 13.74 1.15 -12.64
C GLY A 202 14.06 0.22 -13.84
N GLY A 203 15.09 0.53 -14.62
CA GLY A 203 15.32 -0.07 -15.93
C GLY A 203 16.10 -1.39 -15.97
N MET A 204 16.77 -1.81 -14.90
CA MET A 204 17.53 -3.06 -14.90
C MET A 204 17.53 -3.68 -13.50
N HIS A 205 16.76 -4.75 -13.33
CA HIS A 205 16.74 -5.52 -12.09
C HIS A 205 17.77 -6.65 -12.18
N MET A 206 18.39 -7.03 -11.06
CA MET A 206 19.29 -8.19 -10.94
C MET A 206 18.79 -9.44 -11.68
N PHE A 207 17.47 -9.61 -11.81
CA PHE A 207 16.83 -10.73 -12.48
C PHE A 207 16.96 -10.76 -14.01
N ASP A 208 17.24 -9.62 -14.65
CA ASP A 208 17.29 -9.51 -16.11
C ASP A 208 18.57 -10.13 -16.70
N SER A 209 19.63 -10.26 -15.89
CA SER A 209 20.92 -10.86 -16.25
C SER A 209 21.25 -12.14 -15.47
N THR A 210 20.36 -12.60 -14.58
CA THR A 210 20.52 -13.87 -13.87
C THR A 210 20.20 -15.07 -14.76
N GLY A 211 21.16 -15.97 -14.92
CA GLY A 211 20.99 -17.24 -15.59
C GLY A 211 20.27 -18.28 -14.73
N VAL A 212 20.04 -19.45 -15.31
CA VAL A 212 19.24 -20.54 -14.69
C VAL A 212 19.87 -21.06 -13.38
N ALA A 213 21.20 -20.99 -13.22
CA ALA A 213 21.85 -21.48 -12.01
C ALA A 213 21.46 -20.73 -10.73
N VAL A 214 21.15 -19.43 -10.80
CA VAL A 214 20.69 -18.68 -9.62
C VAL A 214 19.36 -19.24 -9.11
N TRP A 215 18.45 -19.59 -10.02
CA TRP A 215 17.16 -20.22 -9.69
C TRP A 215 17.32 -21.65 -9.19
N LEU A 216 18.33 -22.37 -9.68
CA LEU A 216 18.70 -23.68 -9.17
C LEU A 216 19.20 -23.60 -7.71
N VAL A 217 19.97 -22.57 -7.34
CA VAL A 217 20.37 -22.33 -5.93
C VAL A 217 19.15 -22.07 -5.04
N VAL A 218 18.20 -21.24 -5.49
CA VAL A 218 16.93 -21.02 -4.76
C VAL A 218 16.15 -22.34 -4.62
N SER A 219 16.14 -23.16 -5.67
CA SER A 219 15.50 -24.47 -5.66
C SER A 219 16.14 -25.42 -4.65
N LEU A 220 17.47 -25.37 -4.44
CA LEU A 220 18.15 -26.18 -3.41
C LEU A 220 17.65 -25.84 -1.99
N ILE A 221 17.38 -24.57 -1.71
CA ILE A 221 16.84 -24.12 -0.43
C ILE A 221 15.40 -24.63 -0.27
N ALA A 222 14.58 -24.48 -1.30
CA ALA A 222 13.18 -24.92 -1.30
C ALA A 222 13.06 -26.44 -1.14
N LEU A 223 13.90 -27.22 -1.83
CA LEU A 223 13.94 -28.68 -1.72
C LEU A 223 14.32 -29.12 -0.29
N ARG A 224 15.22 -28.39 0.37
CA ARG A 224 15.60 -28.69 1.76
C ARG A 224 14.43 -28.46 2.73
N PHE A 225 13.63 -27.41 2.56
CA PHE A 225 12.39 -27.23 3.32
C PHE A 225 11.34 -28.30 3.02
N ALA A 226 11.18 -28.69 1.75
CA ALA A 226 10.27 -29.75 1.35
C ALA A 226 10.69 -31.13 1.89
N SER A 227 11.99 -31.34 2.11
CA SER A 227 12.53 -32.58 2.69
C SER A 227 12.16 -32.77 4.16
N ASN A 228 11.96 -31.69 4.92
CA ASN A 228 11.64 -31.76 6.35
C ASN A 228 10.86 -30.53 6.84
N LEU A 229 9.58 -30.73 7.18
CA LEU A 229 8.72 -29.66 7.68
C LEU A 229 9.11 -29.15 9.08
N LEU A 230 9.75 -30.00 9.91
CA LEU A 230 10.26 -29.58 11.23
C LEU A 230 11.43 -28.61 11.08
N LEU A 231 12.28 -28.80 10.05
CA LEU A 231 13.36 -27.88 9.72
C LEU A 231 12.79 -26.49 9.40
N LEU A 232 11.72 -26.41 8.60
CA LEU A 232 11.04 -25.14 8.30
C LEU A 232 10.54 -24.46 9.58
N LEU A 233 9.89 -25.21 10.47
CA LEU A 233 9.36 -24.67 11.72
C LEU A 233 10.49 -24.15 12.63
N VAL A 234 11.59 -24.90 12.78
CA VAL A 234 12.76 -24.48 13.58
C VAL A 234 13.41 -23.24 12.99
N VAL A 235 13.59 -23.17 11.67
CA VAL A 235 14.18 -21.99 11.00
C VAL A 235 13.28 -20.77 11.17
N VAL A 236 11.96 -20.90 11.04
CA VAL A 236 11.00 -19.80 11.27
C VAL A 236 11.04 -19.33 12.72
N VAL A 237 11.07 -20.26 13.68
CA VAL A 237 11.17 -19.94 15.11
C VAL A 237 12.48 -19.22 15.41
N LEU A 238 13.62 -19.68 14.87
CA LEU A 238 14.92 -19.01 15.04
C LEU A 238 14.93 -17.62 14.36
N ALA A 239 14.32 -17.48 13.19
CA ALA A 239 14.23 -16.20 12.48
C ALA A 239 13.38 -15.15 13.23
N VAL A 240 12.48 -15.57 14.12
CA VAL A 240 11.69 -14.68 14.99
C VAL A 240 12.36 -14.48 16.34
N LEU A 241 12.86 -15.55 16.97
CA LEU A 241 13.46 -15.50 18.30
C LEU A 241 14.79 -14.78 18.33
N VAL A 242 15.66 -14.95 17.32
CA VAL A 242 16.97 -14.31 17.31
C VAL A 242 16.86 -12.78 17.26
N PRO A 243 16.03 -12.15 16.40
CA PRO A 243 15.79 -10.71 16.46
C PRO A 243 15.17 -10.24 17.78
N LEU A 244 14.25 -11.02 18.37
CA LEU A 244 13.64 -10.68 19.66
C LEU A 244 14.66 -10.76 20.81
N LEU A 245 15.56 -11.74 20.79
CA LEU A 245 16.66 -11.87 21.74
C LEU A 245 17.67 -10.75 21.57
N LEU A 246 18.05 -10.40 20.33
CA LEU A 246 18.94 -9.27 20.05
C LEU A 246 18.29 -7.95 20.52
N LEU A 247 16.99 -7.76 20.28
CA LEU A 247 16.25 -6.61 20.77
C LEU A 247 16.21 -6.59 22.31
N ALA A 248 15.96 -7.73 22.96
CA ALA A 248 16.00 -7.84 24.41
C ALA A 248 17.40 -7.57 24.98
N CYS A 249 18.46 -8.03 24.32
CA CYS A 249 19.85 -7.73 24.69
C CYS A 249 20.16 -6.24 24.52
N VAL A 250 19.69 -5.59 23.45
CA VAL A 250 19.84 -4.15 23.25
C VAL A 250 19.08 -3.38 24.34
N LEU A 251 17.85 -3.78 24.66
CA LEU A 251 17.05 -3.17 25.72
C LEU A 251 17.70 -3.36 27.10
N ALA A 252 18.21 -4.55 27.40
CA ALA A 252 18.92 -4.84 28.64
C ALA A 252 20.26 -4.09 28.74
N CYS A 253 21.00 -3.95 27.63
CA CYS A 253 22.19 -3.10 27.56
C CYS A 253 21.85 -1.61 27.74
N CYS A 254 20.71 -1.14 27.22
CA CYS A 254 20.22 0.21 27.42
C CYS A 254 19.84 0.47 28.89
N GLU A 255 19.19 -0.49 29.56
CA GLU A 255 18.90 -0.45 31.01
C GLU A 255 20.19 -0.45 31.83
N ALA A 256 21.17 -1.32 31.50
CA ALA A 256 22.47 -1.34 32.16
C ALA A 256 23.25 -0.03 31.95
N LEU A 257 23.21 0.56 30.75
CA LEU A 257 23.80 1.86 30.46
C LEU A 257 23.08 3.01 31.19
N TRP A 258 21.79 2.87 31.48
CA TRP A 258 21.02 3.84 32.25
C TRP A 258 21.37 3.78 33.75
N VAL A 259 21.53 2.58 34.32
CA VAL A 259 21.95 2.37 35.71
C VAL A 259 23.41 2.81 35.92
N ILE A 260 24.32 2.49 34.99
CA ILE A 260 25.73 2.93 35.07
C ILE A 260 25.84 4.47 34.95
N LYS A 261 24.92 5.14 34.25
CA LYS A 261 24.92 6.61 34.14
C LYS A 261 24.47 7.33 35.43
N GLN A 262 23.73 6.66 36.31
CA GLN A 262 23.29 7.22 37.58
C GLN A 262 24.37 7.14 38.68
N ASP A 263 25.23 6.12 38.67
CA ASP A 263 26.23 5.91 39.73
C ASP A 263 27.65 6.41 39.40
N VAL A 264 27.94 6.80 38.16
CA VAL A 264 29.30 7.24 37.73
C VAL A 264 29.56 8.75 37.89
N PHE A 265 28.59 9.55 38.35
CA PHE A 265 28.75 11.01 38.48
C PHE A 265 29.35 11.50 39.82
N GLN A 266 30.08 10.66 40.57
CA GLN A 266 30.80 11.09 41.79
C GLN A 266 32.16 10.41 42.05
N LEU A 267 33.06 10.27 41.06
CA LEU A 267 34.47 9.92 41.35
C LEU A 267 35.46 10.79 40.55
N PRO A 268 36.53 11.32 41.19
CA PRO A 268 37.59 12.10 40.53
C PRO A 268 38.52 11.23 39.66
N PRO A 269 39.25 11.84 38.70
CA PRO A 269 39.83 11.12 37.57
C PRO A 269 41.25 10.63 37.86
N ASP A 270 41.41 9.75 38.84
CA ASP A 270 42.64 8.98 39.03
C ASP A 270 42.23 7.62 39.58
N ILE A 271 42.46 6.54 38.82
CA ILE A 271 42.25 5.09 39.09
C ILE A 271 41.35 4.44 38.01
N LEU A 272 41.96 3.81 37.00
CA LEU A 272 41.82 2.38 36.70
C LEU A 272 42.53 2.00 35.39
N VAL A 273 43.75 1.48 35.58
CA VAL A 273 44.43 0.56 34.68
C VAL A 273 44.06 -0.88 35.13
N PHE A 274 43.99 -1.82 34.18
CA PHE A 274 43.84 -3.29 34.31
C PHE A 274 42.45 -3.87 34.63
N SER A 275 41.82 -4.55 33.66
CA SER A 275 42.04 -5.98 33.39
C SER A 275 41.07 -6.47 32.29
N GLY A 276 41.52 -7.43 31.47
CA GLY A 276 40.82 -7.88 30.27
C GLY A 276 39.80 -8.99 30.51
N THR A 277 38.81 -9.05 29.61
CA THR A 277 38.07 -10.27 29.24
C THR A 277 37.64 -10.19 27.76
N PRO A 278 37.94 -11.20 26.92
CA PRO A 278 37.62 -11.21 25.50
C PRO A 278 36.28 -11.91 25.26
N PHE A 279 35.21 -11.17 24.94
CA PHE A 279 33.93 -11.80 24.55
C PHE A 279 33.10 -11.03 23.50
N LEU A 280 33.66 -10.02 22.84
CA LEU A 280 32.92 -9.13 21.91
C LEU A 280 33.66 -8.89 20.59
N VAL A 281 33.92 -9.95 19.81
CA VAL A 281 34.43 -9.82 18.42
C VAL A 281 33.49 -10.51 17.40
N GLY A 282 32.27 -10.90 17.80
CA GLY A 282 31.34 -11.65 16.94
C GLY A 282 30.19 -10.89 16.29
N ILE A 283 30.03 -9.57 16.50
CA ILE A 283 28.82 -8.83 16.09
C ILE A 283 29.21 -7.53 15.37
N LEU A 284 29.93 -7.65 14.26
CA LEU A 284 30.28 -6.51 13.40
C LEU A 284 30.01 -6.68 11.89
N PRO A 285 29.09 -7.58 11.45
CA PRO A 285 28.47 -7.40 10.13
C PRO A 285 26.93 -7.38 10.13
N PHE A 286 26.27 -7.17 11.28
CA PHE A 286 24.79 -7.23 11.37
C PHE A 286 24.08 -5.87 11.55
N VAL A 287 24.83 -4.78 11.70
CA VAL A 287 24.28 -3.43 12.00
C VAL A 287 23.93 -2.63 10.74
N GLU A 288 24.33 -3.08 9.55
CA GLU A 288 24.07 -2.36 8.30
C GLU A 288 22.71 -2.68 7.65
N ILE A 289 21.96 -3.66 8.18
CA ILE A 289 20.70 -4.15 7.58
C ILE A 289 19.44 -3.64 8.30
N THR A 290 19.55 -2.94 9.44
CA THR A 290 18.36 -2.44 10.19
C THR A 290 17.94 -1.00 9.83
N ARG A 291 18.46 -0.42 8.75
CA ARG A 291 18.05 0.92 8.27
C ARG A 291 16.70 0.97 7.53
N SER A 292 16.02 -0.17 7.33
CA SER A 292 14.83 -0.26 6.46
C SER A 292 13.51 -0.71 7.12
N SER A 293 13.49 -1.06 8.41
CA SER A 293 12.24 -1.47 9.09
C SER A 293 11.80 -0.42 10.12
N GLY A 294 10.82 0.39 9.73
CA GLY A 294 10.23 1.50 10.50
C GLY A 294 9.59 1.13 11.84
N LEU A 295 10.42 0.73 12.82
CA LEU A 295 10.02 0.51 14.21
C LEU A 295 9.95 1.81 15.05
N CYS A 296 10.27 2.98 14.47
CA CYS A 296 10.19 4.28 15.18
C CYS A 296 8.76 4.82 15.37
N SER A 297 7.73 4.25 14.74
CA SER A 297 6.38 4.84 14.78
C SER A 297 5.57 4.52 16.05
N PHE A 298 6.08 3.70 16.97
CA PHE A 298 5.36 3.31 18.19
C PHE A 298 5.82 4.02 19.46
N ILE A 299 6.97 4.70 19.44
CA ILE A 299 7.49 5.46 20.61
C ILE A 299 6.97 6.92 20.64
N SER A 300 6.34 7.40 19.56
CA SER A 300 5.88 8.80 19.45
C SER A 300 4.55 9.12 20.16
N LYS A 301 3.93 8.18 20.87
CA LYS A 301 2.60 8.36 21.49
C LYS A 301 2.58 8.50 23.03
N ILE A 302 3.68 8.92 23.64
CA ILE A 302 3.69 9.40 25.03
C ILE A 302 3.76 10.94 25.01
N PRO A 303 2.90 11.67 25.76
CA PRO A 303 2.91 13.13 25.76
C PRO A 303 4.16 13.66 26.48
N CYS A 304 5.26 13.74 25.73
CA CYS A 304 6.57 14.24 26.19
C CYS A 304 6.88 15.62 25.57
N ALA A 305 5.86 16.38 25.18
CA ALA A 305 6.03 17.67 24.49
C ALA A 305 6.54 18.80 25.41
N SER A 306 6.51 18.61 26.74
CA SER A 306 7.06 19.59 27.69
C SER A 306 8.51 19.31 28.11
N LEU A 307 9.00 18.07 27.97
CA LEU A 307 10.33 17.64 28.42
C LEU A 307 11.40 17.52 27.31
N LEU A 308 11.00 17.48 26.03
CA LEU A 308 11.90 17.41 24.87
C LEU A 308 12.39 18.77 24.33
N ARG A 309 12.26 19.86 25.10
CA ARG A 309 12.65 21.21 24.65
C ARG A 309 14.17 21.42 24.49
N ASN A 310 15.00 20.40 24.77
CA ASN A 310 16.44 20.55 25.00
C ASN A 310 17.42 19.77 24.07
N SER A 311 17.02 19.18 22.94
CA SER A 311 17.98 18.39 22.13
C SER A 311 18.54 19.05 20.86
N ILE A 312 17.91 20.07 20.28
CA ILE A 312 18.39 20.70 19.03
C ILE A 312 18.34 22.24 19.14
N ALA A 313 19.50 22.89 19.10
CA ALA A 313 19.59 24.35 19.06
C ALA A 313 19.29 24.89 17.65
N ILE A 314 18.50 25.96 17.55
CA ILE A 314 18.26 26.65 16.29
C ILE A 314 19.47 27.53 15.97
N ILE A 315 20.13 27.22 14.85
CA ILE A 315 21.28 27.98 14.34
C ILE A 315 20.97 28.45 12.91
N VAL A 316 21.10 29.75 12.70
CA VAL A 316 20.89 30.45 11.44
C VAL A 316 22.24 30.95 10.91
N GLY A 317 22.65 30.46 9.75
CA GLY A 317 23.86 30.90 9.07
C GLY A 317 23.58 32.08 8.13
N LEU A 318 24.31 33.18 8.27
CA LEU A 318 24.34 34.29 7.32
C LEU A 318 25.51 34.09 6.36
N TYR A 319 25.19 33.85 5.09
CA TYR A 319 26.15 33.52 4.03
C TYR A 319 26.16 34.57 2.91
N GLY A 320 27.23 34.55 2.12
CA GLY A 320 27.46 35.42 0.96
C GLY A 320 28.94 35.74 0.81
N ILE A 321 29.34 36.24 -0.36
CA ILE A 321 30.75 36.48 -0.67
C ILE A 321 31.36 37.64 0.16
N PRO A 322 32.69 37.73 0.29
CA PRO A 322 33.33 38.87 0.95
C PRO A 322 32.92 40.21 0.28
N GLY A 323 32.37 41.11 1.08
CA GLY A 323 31.83 42.42 0.63
C GLY A 323 30.31 42.53 0.56
N CYS A 324 29.57 41.43 0.72
CA CYS A 324 28.10 41.49 0.75
C CYS A 324 27.50 42.11 2.03
N GLY A 325 28.30 42.36 3.07
CA GLY A 325 27.85 43.07 4.27
C GLY A 325 27.51 42.21 5.49
N LYS A 326 27.80 40.90 5.52
CA LYS A 326 27.52 40.00 6.68
C LYS A 326 27.88 40.58 8.05
N SER A 327 29.14 40.98 8.27
CA SER A 327 29.58 41.51 9.57
C SER A 327 28.92 42.84 9.91
N HIS A 328 28.58 43.66 8.89
CA HIS A 328 27.84 44.90 9.09
C HIS A 328 26.39 44.62 9.52
N LEU A 329 25.72 43.71 8.83
CA LEU A 329 24.38 43.24 9.17
C LEU A 329 24.35 42.63 10.57
N LEU A 330 25.32 41.78 10.93
CA LEU A 330 25.41 41.18 12.27
C LEU A 330 25.51 42.25 13.37
N LYS A 331 26.26 43.33 13.13
CA LYS A 331 26.34 44.49 14.05
C LYS A 331 25.02 45.25 14.15
N GLN A 332 24.34 45.49 13.03
CA GLN A 332 23.01 46.13 13.03
C GLN A 332 21.98 45.27 13.76
N LEU A 333 21.99 43.95 13.53
CA LEU A 333 21.11 43.01 14.21
C LEU A 333 21.37 42.98 15.73
N LYS A 334 22.61 43.24 16.19
CA LYS A 334 22.93 43.35 17.62
C LYS A 334 22.18 44.47 18.33
N SER A 335 21.89 45.58 17.63
CA SER A 335 21.08 46.68 18.18
C SER A 335 19.58 46.46 18.06
N THR A 336 19.13 45.65 17.08
CA THR A 336 17.71 45.48 16.75
C THR A 336 17.07 44.24 17.39
N LEU A 337 17.82 43.15 17.55
CA LEU A 337 17.31 41.88 18.06
C LEU A 337 17.25 41.85 19.59
N LYS A 338 16.22 41.19 20.13
CA LYS A 338 15.96 41.03 21.57
C LYS A 338 16.93 40.05 22.25
N SER A 339 16.79 39.88 23.57
CA SER A 339 17.63 39.01 24.42
C SER A 339 17.62 37.51 24.08
N HIS A 340 16.75 37.07 23.16
CA HIS A 340 16.57 35.67 22.72
C HIS A 340 17.61 35.18 21.71
N TYR A 341 18.48 36.05 21.19
CA TYR A 341 19.47 35.71 20.17
C TYR A 341 20.90 35.78 20.71
N GLN A 342 21.78 34.99 20.12
CA GLN A 342 23.23 35.06 20.31
C GLN A 342 23.90 35.17 18.94
N LEU A 343 24.68 36.24 18.75
CA LEU A 343 25.30 36.59 17.46
C LEU A 343 26.78 36.17 17.49
N PHE A 344 27.22 35.49 16.45
CA PHE A 344 28.58 34.97 16.32
C PHE A 344 29.20 35.41 14.99
N GLU A 345 30.41 35.98 15.02
CA GLU A 345 31.25 36.11 13.82
C GLU A 345 32.13 34.86 13.72
N GLY A 346 31.90 34.00 12.73
CA GLY A 346 32.52 32.67 12.67
C GLY A 346 34.06 32.72 12.65
N SER A 347 34.64 33.73 12.01
CA SER A 347 36.09 33.96 12.02
C SER A 347 36.64 34.40 13.38
N GLU A 348 35.85 35.06 14.23
CA GLU A 348 36.26 35.45 15.58
C GLU A 348 36.28 34.24 16.51
N VAL A 349 35.22 33.42 16.47
CA VAL A 349 35.16 32.15 17.24
C VAL A 349 36.33 31.25 16.85
N LEU A 350 36.60 31.11 15.56
CA LEU A 350 37.73 30.33 15.06
C LEU A 350 39.08 30.89 15.53
N GLY A 351 39.26 32.21 15.51
CA GLY A 351 40.46 32.87 16.02
C GLY A 351 40.70 32.66 17.51
N ASN A 352 39.63 32.59 18.30
CA ASN A 352 39.72 32.39 19.75
C ASN A 352 40.09 30.96 20.14
N ILE A 353 39.75 29.96 19.31
CA ILE A 353 40.06 28.54 19.61
C ILE A 353 41.38 28.04 19.01
N VAL A 354 41.87 28.68 17.94
CA VAL A 354 43.11 28.25 17.28
C VAL A 354 44.30 28.89 18.00
N PRO A 355 45.27 28.09 18.50
CA PRO A 355 46.50 28.64 19.06
C PRO A 355 47.24 29.48 18.00
N GLY A 356 47.51 30.76 18.31
CA GLY A 356 48.10 31.71 17.35
C GLY A 356 47.09 32.46 16.47
N GLY A 357 45.79 32.30 16.71
CA GLY A 357 44.74 33.11 16.11
C GLY A 357 44.42 32.78 14.64
N VAL A 358 43.71 33.69 13.99
CA VAL A 358 43.24 33.50 12.60
C VAL A 358 44.39 33.42 11.59
N ASP A 359 45.51 34.09 11.85
CA ASP A 359 46.67 34.06 10.94
C ASP A 359 47.40 32.72 10.99
N ALA A 360 47.54 32.10 12.16
CA ALA A 360 48.01 30.73 12.29
C ALA A 360 47.05 29.74 11.61
N PHE A 361 45.74 29.95 11.71
CA PHE A 361 44.75 29.11 11.02
C PHE A 361 44.93 29.14 9.48
N LYS A 362 45.23 30.31 8.89
CA LYS A 362 45.40 30.44 7.42
C LYS A 362 46.57 29.60 6.90
N THR A 363 47.61 29.38 7.70
CA THR A 363 48.79 28.60 7.30
C THR A 363 48.63 27.08 7.45
N LEU A 364 47.57 26.60 8.09
CA LEU A 364 47.35 25.16 8.31
C LEU A 364 46.98 24.39 7.03
N PRO A 365 47.27 23.08 6.95
CA PRO A 365 46.79 22.18 5.90
C PRO A 365 45.25 22.06 5.89
N SER A 366 44.67 21.72 4.73
CA SER A 366 43.21 21.61 4.54
C SER A 366 42.50 20.66 5.53
N PRO A 367 43.03 19.45 5.86
CA PRO A 367 42.40 18.56 6.84
C PRO A 367 42.36 19.13 8.26
N GLU A 368 43.40 19.85 8.68
CA GLU A 368 43.45 20.50 9.99
C GLU A 368 42.50 21.71 10.05
N LYS A 369 42.43 22.49 8.97
CA LYS A 369 41.46 23.59 8.83
C LYS A 369 40.01 23.09 8.96
N ALA A 370 39.71 21.92 8.40
CA ALA A 370 38.42 21.26 8.54
C ALA A 370 38.11 20.90 10.00
N SER A 371 39.05 20.27 10.71
CA SER A 371 38.88 19.90 12.13
C SER A 371 38.63 21.12 13.03
N TRP A 372 39.34 22.23 12.82
CA TRP A 372 39.14 23.45 13.60
C TRP A 372 37.80 24.14 13.31
N ARG A 373 37.34 24.13 12.05
CA ARG A 373 35.99 24.63 11.69
C ARG A 373 34.89 23.81 12.36
N GLU A 374 35.06 22.49 12.42
CA GLU A 374 34.14 21.59 13.11
C GLU A 374 34.07 21.88 14.62
N LYS A 375 35.22 22.11 15.26
CA LYS A 375 35.28 22.51 16.67
C LYS A 375 34.59 23.86 16.91
N ALA A 376 34.84 24.86 16.05
CA ALA A 376 34.22 26.17 16.17
C ALA A 376 32.69 26.11 16.10
N ILE A 377 32.14 25.41 15.10
CA ILE A 377 30.68 25.31 14.92
C ILE A 377 30.04 24.46 16.03
N THR A 378 30.73 23.45 16.55
CA THR A 378 30.29 22.67 17.70
C THR A 378 30.22 23.53 18.96
N GLN A 379 31.23 24.36 19.22
CA GLN A 379 31.21 25.29 20.36
C GLN A 379 30.06 26.30 20.27
N ILE A 380 29.75 26.79 19.06
CA ILE A 380 28.58 27.64 18.85
C ILE A 380 27.29 26.87 19.18
N GLN A 381 27.18 25.62 18.72
CA GLN A 381 26.03 24.76 19.03
C GLN A 381 25.85 24.55 20.53
N ASP A 382 26.93 24.26 21.25
CA ASP A 382 26.88 24.03 22.69
C ASP A 382 26.54 25.31 23.45
N ALA A 383 27.08 26.46 23.04
CA ALA A 383 26.72 27.76 23.62
C ALA A 383 25.23 28.12 23.42
N CYS A 384 24.67 27.81 22.25
CA CYS A 384 23.25 28.02 21.97
C CYS A 384 22.37 27.04 22.76
N ARG A 385 22.78 25.76 22.85
CA ARG A 385 22.09 24.75 23.68
C ARG A 385 22.07 25.14 25.16
N SER A 386 23.20 25.57 25.71
CA SER A 386 23.30 25.94 27.12
C SER A 386 22.53 27.21 27.47
N SER A 387 22.44 28.16 26.53
CA SER A 387 21.74 29.43 26.74
C SER A 387 20.25 29.39 26.39
N GLY A 388 19.81 28.39 25.61
CA GLY A 388 18.46 28.33 25.05
C GLY A 388 18.16 29.41 24.00
N LYS A 389 19.19 30.12 23.50
CA LYS A 389 19.07 31.22 22.53
C LYS A 389 19.26 30.74 21.11
N ILE A 390 18.68 31.46 20.16
CA ILE A 390 18.90 31.22 18.72
C ILE A 390 20.28 31.77 18.34
N GLY A 391 21.11 30.90 17.77
CA GLY A 391 22.43 31.27 17.24
C GLY A 391 22.32 31.88 15.85
N VAL A 392 22.89 33.06 15.63
CA VAL A 392 23.01 33.68 14.31
C VAL A 392 24.49 33.85 13.98
N VAL A 393 24.97 33.16 12.94
CA VAL A 393 26.40 33.02 12.65
C VAL A 393 26.71 33.63 11.29
N ALA A 394 27.60 34.62 11.25
CA ALA A 394 28.16 35.11 9.98
C ALA A 394 29.34 34.24 9.55
N ASP A 395 29.19 33.51 8.43
CA ASP A 395 30.22 32.57 7.97
C ASP A 395 30.45 32.56 6.44
N ARG A 396 31.36 31.70 5.97
CA ARG A 396 31.81 31.58 4.59
C ARG A 396 32.05 30.12 4.20
N ILE A 397 31.59 29.73 3.01
CA ILE A 397 31.76 28.36 2.49
C ILE A 397 32.67 28.29 1.26
N THR A 398 32.83 29.39 0.53
CA THR A 398 33.74 29.43 -0.63
C THR A 398 34.87 30.46 -0.49
N PHE A 399 36.01 30.14 -1.09
CA PHE A 399 37.18 31.00 -1.18
C PHE A 399 37.59 31.11 -2.65
N TRP A 400 38.00 32.28 -3.10
CA TRP A 400 38.49 32.47 -4.47
C TRP A 400 39.86 33.14 -4.43
N GLU A 401 40.88 32.41 -4.91
CA GLU A 401 42.22 32.91 -5.18
C GLU A 401 42.41 33.09 -6.71
N PRO A 402 42.33 34.33 -7.25
CA PRO A 402 42.32 34.57 -8.69
C PRO A 402 43.59 34.12 -9.42
N SER A 403 44.71 34.02 -8.70
CA SER A 403 46.00 33.55 -9.22
C SER A 403 46.06 32.03 -9.44
N GLN A 404 45.15 31.26 -8.83
CA GLN A 404 45.20 29.80 -8.83
C GLN A 404 44.02 29.14 -9.57
N SER A 405 42.87 29.83 -9.70
CA SER A 405 41.67 29.24 -10.31
C SER A 405 40.71 30.27 -10.92
N THR A 406 40.02 29.86 -11.98
CA THR A 406 38.90 30.59 -12.61
C THR A 406 37.56 30.39 -11.89
N LEU A 407 37.50 29.47 -10.92
CA LEU A 407 36.30 29.16 -10.13
C LEU A 407 36.59 29.19 -8.61
N PRO A 408 35.62 29.59 -7.78
CA PRO A 408 35.77 29.58 -6.34
C PRO A 408 35.90 28.15 -5.80
N THR A 409 36.81 27.95 -4.87
CA THR A 409 37.04 26.68 -4.17
C THR A 409 36.07 26.55 -3.00
N ALA A 410 35.29 25.47 -2.98
CA ALA A 410 34.39 25.15 -1.89
C ALA A 410 35.14 24.49 -0.73
N VAL A 411 34.93 24.99 0.49
CA VAL A 411 35.37 24.31 1.70
C VAL A 411 34.29 23.32 2.10
N ARG A 412 34.58 22.03 1.96
CA ARG A 412 33.65 20.94 2.28
C ARG A 412 34.06 20.25 3.58
N THR A 413 33.13 20.21 4.52
CA THR A 413 33.13 19.30 5.68
C THR A 413 31.69 18.88 5.90
N GLU A 414 31.36 17.60 5.76
CA GLU A 414 29.98 17.10 5.82
C GLU A 414 29.29 17.48 7.15
N LYS A 415 30.03 17.36 8.27
CA LYS A 415 29.55 17.71 9.62
C LYS A 415 29.27 19.21 9.84
N TYR A 416 29.83 20.08 8.99
CA TYR A 416 29.74 21.53 9.16
C TYR A 416 28.33 22.07 8.83
N LEU A 417 27.59 21.41 7.92
CA LEU A 417 26.24 21.84 7.54
C LEU A 417 25.14 21.23 8.41
N GLU A 418 25.39 20.09 9.05
CA GLU A 418 24.44 19.42 9.95
C GLU A 418 24.03 20.28 11.15
N VAL A 419 24.89 21.22 11.56
CA VAL A 419 24.63 22.11 12.70
C VAL A 419 23.62 23.20 12.35
N TYR A 420 23.55 23.61 11.08
CA TYR A 420 22.67 24.70 10.66
C TYR A 420 21.24 24.22 10.44
N THR A 421 20.31 24.88 11.10
CA THR A 421 18.87 24.69 10.86
C THR A 421 18.38 25.55 9.70
N HIS A 422 18.95 26.74 9.55
CA HIS A 422 18.61 27.70 8.52
C HIS A 422 19.88 28.33 7.93
N ILE A 423 19.86 28.65 6.64
CA ILE A 423 20.88 29.40 5.93
C ILE A 423 20.22 30.53 5.15
N PHE A 424 20.60 31.76 5.47
CA PHE A 424 20.21 32.95 4.74
C PHE A 424 21.38 33.43 3.90
N TYR A 425 21.19 33.43 2.59
CA TYR A 425 22.16 33.97 1.64
C TYR A 425 21.84 35.44 1.37
N LEU A 426 22.79 36.34 1.65
CA LEU A 426 22.66 37.77 1.38
C LEU A 426 22.92 38.05 -0.10
N ASP A 427 21.84 38.27 -0.86
CA ASP A 427 21.88 38.51 -2.30
C ASP A 427 21.92 40.01 -2.59
N VAL A 428 23.13 40.54 -2.72
CA VAL A 428 23.44 41.95 -2.98
C VAL A 428 24.00 42.08 -4.39
N ALA A 429 23.61 43.12 -5.15
CA ALA A 429 24.13 43.34 -6.50
C ALA A 429 25.67 43.34 -6.55
N ALA A 430 26.25 42.76 -7.59
CA ALA A 430 27.70 42.58 -7.71
C ALA A 430 28.44 43.92 -7.78
N GLU A 431 27.80 44.94 -8.36
CA GLU A 431 28.26 46.34 -8.41
C GLU A 431 28.36 46.93 -7.00
N THR A 432 27.33 46.73 -6.18
CA THR A 432 27.32 47.16 -4.78
C THR A 432 28.38 46.42 -3.98
N VAL A 433 28.57 45.12 -4.20
CA VAL A 433 29.67 44.36 -3.58
C VAL A 433 31.03 44.93 -4.00
N LYS A 434 31.23 45.24 -5.28
CA LYS A 434 32.48 45.87 -5.77
C LYS A 434 32.72 47.21 -5.07
N GLN A 435 31.73 48.09 -5.08
CA GLN A 435 31.81 49.41 -4.43
C GLN A 435 32.16 49.28 -2.94
N ARG A 436 31.49 48.38 -2.22
CA ARG A 436 31.77 48.11 -0.79
C ARG A 436 33.16 47.54 -0.54
N ARG A 437 33.69 46.74 -1.48
CA ARG A 437 35.07 46.22 -1.38
C ARG A 437 36.09 47.33 -1.58
N SER A 438 35.89 48.21 -2.56
CA SER A 438 36.77 49.36 -2.81
C SER A 438 36.76 50.37 -1.67
N ASN A 439 35.62 50.53 -0.99
CA ASN A 439 35.47 51.46 0.14
C ASN A 439 35.91 50.89 1.50
N ASP A 440 36.19 49.58 1.60
CA ASP A 440 36.60 48.96 2.86
C ASP A 440 38.09 49.19 3.12
N LYS A 441 38.40 50.16 3.99
CA LYS A 441 39.77 50.45 4.44
C LYS A 441 40.27 49.54 5.57
N THR A 442 39.40 48.69 6.12
CA THR A 442 39.70 47.89 7.33
C THR A 442 40.20 46.48 7.02
N ARG A 443 39.92 45.95 5.82
CA ARG A 443 40.35 44.63 5.38
C ARG A 443 40.96 44.75 4.00
N GLU A 444 42.14 44.17 3.80
CA GLU A 444 42.75 44.08 2.47
C GLU A 444 41.90 43.14 1.58
N ARG A 445 41.47 43.64 0.43
CA ARG A 445 40.64 42.90 -0.52
C ARG A 445 41.18 43.08 -1.93
N THR A 446 41.39 41.97 -2.62
CA THR A 446 41.74 41.98 -4.04
C THR A 446 40.62 42.66 -4.83
N ASP A 447 40.99 43.62 -5.68
CA ASP A 447 40.08 44.21 -6.66
C ASP A 447 39.63 43.15 -7.67
N MET A 448 38.34 43.14 -7.98
CA MET A 448 37.73 42.12 -8.83
C MET A 448 36.71 42.76 -9.76
N GLU A 449 36.69 42.29 -11.00
CA GLU A 449 35.67 42.66 -11.97
C GLU A 449 34.28 42.18 -11.55
N VAL A 450 33.25 42.94 -11.93
CA VAL A 450 31.84 42.66 -11.58
C VAL A 450 31.43 41.26 -12.05
N GLN A 451 31.77 40.88 -13.29
CA GLN A 451 31.46 39.55 -13.85
C GLN A 451 32.07 38.39 -13.03
N ARG A 452 33.25 38.60 -12.44
CA ARG A 452 33.88 37.60 -11.56
C ARG A 452 33.14 37.50 -10.24
N LEU A 453 32.73 38.63 -9.67
CA LEU A 453 31.89 38.64 -8.45
C LEU A 453 30.55 37.95 -8.69
N GLU A 454 29.89 38.20 -9.83
CA GLU A 454 28.66 37.51 -10.22
C GLU A 454 28.85 36.00 -10.32
N THR A 455 29.95 35.57 -10.94
CA THR A 455 30.31 34.15 -11.04
C THR A 455 30.52 33.54 -9.65
N TRP A 456 31.16 34.28 -8.74
CA TRP A 456 31.38 33.81 -7.37
C TRP A 456 30.05 33.62 -6.65
N MET A 457 29.21 34.65 -6.70
CA MET A 457 27.90 34.65 -6.05
C MET A 457 26.99 33.55 -6.58
N ARG A 458 26.96 33.35 -7.91
CA ARG A 458 26.16 32.30 -8.54
C ARG A 458 26.62 30.92 -8.08
N THR A 459 27.93 30.68 -8.05
CA THR A 459 28.52 29.40 -7.62
C THR A 459 28.27 29.12 -6.14
N GLU A 460 28.51 30.09 -5.25
CA GLU A 460 28.28 29.92 -3.81
C GLU A 460 26.80 29.69 -3.49
N LYS A 461 25.91 30.46 -4.11
CA LYS A 461 24.45 30.33 -3.94
C LYS A 461 23.96 28.97 -4.44
N GLY A 462 24.39 28.53 -5.62
CA GLY A 462 24.03 27.24 -6.19
C GLY A 462 24.50 26.07 -5.32
N LEU A 463 25.73 26.16 -4.82
CA LEU A 463 26.31 25.19 -3.89
C LEU A 463 25.49 25.10 -2.60
N LEU A 464 25.21 26.23 -1.94
CA LEU A 464 24.46 26.26 -0.68
C LEU A 464 23.04 25.72 -0.86
N ARG A 465 22.34 26.10 -1.94
CA ARG A 465 21.00 25.55 -2.24
C ARG A 465 21.01 24.04 -2.34
N LYS A 466 21.97 23.48 -3.09
CA LYS A 466 22.11 22.03 -3.25
C LYS A 466 22.38 21.36 -1.90
N LEU A 467 23.35 21.86 -1.14
CA LEU A 467 23.73 21.25 0.14
C LEU A 467 22.62 21.37 1.20
N CYS A 468 21.86 22.45 1.21
CA CYS A 468 20.72 22.62 2.11
C CYS A 468 19.63 21.58 1.84
N LEU A 469 19.30 21.36 0.56
CA LEU A 469 18.34 20.33 0.13
C LEU A 469 18.79 18.91 0.50
N GLU A 470 20.08 18.61 0.37
CA GLU A 470 20.66 17.29 0.68
C GLU A 470 20.68 16.98 2.20
N ASN A 471 20.79 18.02 3.03
CA ASN A 471 20.94 17.90 4.49
C ASN A 471 19.67 18.23 5.29
N GLY A 472 18.59 18.70 4.65
CA GLY A 472 17.37 19.09 5.37
C GLY A 472 17.45 20.46 6.05
N THR A 473 18.40 21.32 5.66
CA THR A 473 18.55 22.69 6.15
C THR A 473 17.66 23.64 5.36
N LEU A 474 16.98 24.58 6.02
CA LEU A 474 16.16 25.58 5.35
C LEU A 474 17.02 26.67 4.70
N PHE A 475 16.84 26.92 3.41
CA PHE A 475 17.58 27.93 2.66
C PHE A 475 16.66 29.09 2.24
N HIS A 476 17.12 30.32 2.40
CA HIS A 476 16.44 31.50 1.86
C HIS A 476 17.44 32.50 1.27
N CYS A 477 17.12 33.00 0.07
CA CYS A 477 17.86 34.07 -0.57
C CYS A 477 17.28 35.44 -0.15
N ALA A 478 17.90 36.08 0.83
CA ALA A 478 17.50 37.41 1.28
C ALA A 478 18.01 38.45 0.28
N ARG A 479 17.11 39.00 -0.55
CA ARG A 479 17.43 40.15 -1.39
C ARG A 479 17.57 41.38 -0.51
N VAL A 480 18.77 41.92 -0.50
CA VAL A 480 19.13 43.05 0.35
C VAL A 480 19.27 44.28 -0.55
N ALA A 481 18.25 45.13 -0.55
CA ALA A 481 18.44 46.53 -0.92
C ALA A 481 19.18 47.22 0.24
N ASP A 482 20.04 48.19 -0.09
CA ASP A 482 20.94 48.83 0.90
C ASP A 482 20.18 49.51 2.06
N GLU A 483 18.92 49.87 1.85
CA GLU A 483 18.00 50.39 2.87
C GLU A 483 17.00 49.29 3.28
N GLY A 484 16.94 48.95 4.58
CA GLY A 484 15.94 48.00 5.14
C GLY A 484 16.38 46.53 5.27
N ALA A 485 17.59 46.18 4.85
CA ALA A 485 18.13 44.82 4.95
C ALA A 485 18.08 44.19 6.35
N SER A 486 18.46 44.99 7.35
CA SER A 486 18.50 44.57 8.76
C SER A 486 17.11 44.30 9.30
N GLU A 487 16.12 45.10 8.93
CA GLU A 487 14.72 44.93 9.33
C GLU A 487 14.11 43.68 8.66
N ALA A 488 14.38 43.46 7.38
CA ALA A 488 13.91 42.27 6.67
C ALA A 488 14.46 40.98 7.30
N VAL A 489 15.77 40.90 7.55
CA VAL A 489 16.38 39.73 8.20
C VAL A 489 15.93 39.60 9.66
N ALA A 490 15.80 40.70 10.40
CA ALA A 490 15.28 40.66 11.77
C ALA A 490 13.84 40.12 11.82
N THR A 491 12.99 40.51 10.86
CA THR A 491 11.61 40.01 10.76
C THR A 491 11.56 38.51 10.50
N LEU A 492 12.43 38.01 9.62
CA LEU A 492 12.56 36.56 9.37
C LEU A 492 13.09 35.81 10.60
N LEU A 493 14.04 36.38 11.34
CA LEU A 493 14.54 35.79 12.57
C LEU A 493 13.46 35.72 13.66
N GLU A 494 12.68 36.78 13.83
CA GLU A 494 11.52 36.81 14.74
C GLU A 494 10.45 35.78 14.34
N ASP A 495 10.24 35.59 13.04
CA ASP A 495 9.37 34.53 12.53
C ASP A 495 9.94 33.13 12.81
N ILE A 496 11.25 32.89 12.68
CA ILE A 496 11.87 31.62 13.09
C ILE A 496 11.69 31.38 14.60
N TRP A 497 11.88 32.40 15.43
CA TRP A 497 11.70 32.27 16.87
C TRP A 497 10.27 31.90 17.25
N LYS A 498 9.27 32.48 16.58
CA LYS A 498 7.85 32.20 16.85
C LYS A 498 7.34 30.93 16.18
N ASN A 499 7.81 30.66 14.96
CA ASN A 499 7.19 29.76 13.98
C ASN A 499 8.14 28.70 13.41
N SER A 500 9.04 28.15 14.23
CA SER A 500 10.01 27.11 13.83
C SER A 500 9.52 25.67 14.01
N THR A 501 8.30 25.48 14.52
CA THR A 501 7.78 24.15 14.91
C THR A 501 6.41 23.87 14.29
N PRO A 502 6.04 22.59 14.08
CA PRO A 502 4.69 22.24 13.65
C PRO A 502 3.59 22.86 14.54
N GLU A 503 3.77 22.82 15.86
CA GLU A 503 2.81 23.32 16.85
C GLU A 503 2.59 24.84 16.74
N SER A 504 3.65 25.59 16.41
CA SER A 504 3.52 27.04 16.18
C SER A 504 2.68 27.35 14.94
N SER A 505 2.77 26.50 13.90
CA SER A 505 1.94 26.65 12.71
C SER A 505 0.48 26.32 13.00
N GLU A 506 0.23 25.29 13.80
CA GLU A 506 -1.11 24.97 14.29
C GLU A 506 -1.72 26.14 15.06
N ARG A 507 -0.97 26.80 15.95
CA ARG A 507 -1.45 28.00 16.66
C ARG A 507 -1.80 29.13 15.71
N ARG A 508 -1.00 29.37 14.65
CA ARG A 508 -1.34 30.40 13.65
C ARG A 508 -2.63 30.08 12.93
N VAL A 509 -2.78 28.82 12.48
CA VAL A 509 -4.04 28.35 11.88
C VAL A 509 -5.19 28.52 12.87
N GLU A 510 -5.02 28.12 14.13
CA GLU A 510 -6.03 28.27 15.19
C GLU A 510 -6.42 29.74 15.45
N MET A 511 -5.46 30.67 15.40
CA MET A 511 -5.74 32.10 15.49
C MET A 511 -6.54 32.61 14.29
N THR A 512 -6.18 32.20 13.06
CA THR A 512 -6.96 32.51 11.85
C THR A 512 -8.38 31.94 11.94
N LEU A 513 -8.49 30.72 12.46
CA LEU A 513 -9.76 30.02 12.64
C LEU A 513 -10.64 30.69 13.68
N THR A 514 -10.09 31.10 14.83
CA THR A 514 -10.89 31.68 15.92
C THR A 514 -11.62 32.93 15.45
N GLY A 515 -10.93 33.88 14.80
CA GLY A 515 -11.58 35.08 14.28
C GLY A 515 -12.52 34.82 13.08
N ALA A 516 -12.11 33.97 12.13
CA ALA A 516 -12.90 33.71 10.93
C ALA A 516 -14.15 32.87 11.24
N TRP A 517 -14.03 31.84 12.06
CA TRP A 517 -15.17 31.02 12.47
C TRP A 517 -16.07 31.71 13.47
N GLU A 518 -15.59 32.58 14.37
CA GLU A 518 -16.51 33.37 15.19
C GLU A 518 -17.46 34.19 14.31
N SER A 519 -16.95 34.80 13.24
CA SER A 519 -17.78 35.52 12.26
C SER A 519 -18.72 34.59 11.47
N LEU A 520 -18.26 33.39 11.09
CA LEU A 520 -19.05 32.41 10.33
C LEU A 520 -20.10 31.67 11.18
N LEU A 521 -19.81 31.42 12.46
CA LEU A 521 -20.63 30.66 13.42
C LEU A 521 -21.57 31.54 14.24
N GLN A 522 -21.39 32.87 14.27
CA GLN A 522 -22.36 33.81 14.85
C GLN A 522 -23.67 33.89 14.06
N ARG A 523 -23.70 33.38 12.82
CA ARG A 523 -24.94 33.16 12.06
C ARG A 523 -25.60 31.89 12.62
N LYS A 524 -26.70 32.06 13.34
CA LYS A 524 -27.36 31.09 14.23
C LYS A 524 -27.39 29.64 13.72
N GLU A 525 -26.93 28.74 14.61
CA GLU A 525 -27.12 27.27 14.61
C GLU A 525 -26.60 26.50 13.38
N LYS A 526 -25.34 26.75 12.98
CA LYS A 526 -24.65 25.88 12.02
C LYS A 526 -24.19 24.58 12.66
N GLN A 527 -24.71 23.46 12.16
CA GLN A 527 -24.46 22.11 12.68
C GLN A 527 -23.46 21.33 11.83
N THR A 528 -23.23 21.74 10.57
CA THR A 528 -22.36 21.00 9.63
C THR A 528 -21.32 21.92 8.97
N MET A 529 -20.07 21.48 8.94
CA MET A 529 -18.96 22.10 8.20
C MET A 529 -18.44 21.13 7.14
N VAL A 530 -18.43 21.58 5.90
CA VAL A 530 -17.78 20.93 4.76
C VAL A 530 -16.33 21.42 4.70
N VAL A 531 -15.37 20.52 4.85
CA VAL A 531 -13.94 20.84 4.82
C VAL A 531 -13.33 20.21 3.58
N LEU A 532 -12.73 21.00 2.71
CA LEU A 532 -12.18 20.51 1.44
C LEU A 532 -10.69 20.77 1.35
N ASP A 533 -9.92 19.80 0.87
CA ASP A 533 -8.64 20.11 0.24
C ASP A 533 -8.86 20.88 -1.08
N ALA A 534 -7.79 21.45 -1.65
CA ALA A 534 -7.88 22.31 -2.81
C ALA A 534 -7.42 21.64 -4.12
N ASP A 535 -6.11 21.48 -4.32
CA ASP A 535 -5.54 20.90 -5.53
C ASP A 535 -6.09 19.48 -5.75
N LEU A 536 -6.46 19.13 -6.99
CA LEU A 536 -7.07 17.84 -7.38
C LEU A 536 -8.39 17.45 -6.66
N THR A 537 -8.82 18.21 -5.66
CA THR A 537 -10.08 18.02 -4.92
C THR A 537 -11.16 18.99 -5.40
N LEU A 538 -10.85 20.29 -5.48
CA LEU A 538 -11.78 21.33 -5.98
C LEU A 538 -11.86 21.36 -7.51
N GLY A 539 -10.77 21.00 -8.18
CA GLY A 539 -10.64 20.98 -9.64
C GLY A 539 -9.43 20.16 -10.08
N PRO A 540 -9.28 19.86 -11.37
CA PRO A 540 -8.26 18.95 -11.91
C PRO A 540 -6.84 19.56 -11.96
N HIS A 541 -6.56 20.56 -11.13
CA HIS A 541 -5.37 21.41 -11.24
C HIS A 541 -4.42 21.22 -10.05
N ASP A 542 -3.13 21.05 -10.36
CA ASP A 542 -2.02 21.21 -9.41
C ASP A 542 -1.54 22.66 -9.51
N THR A 543 -2.05 23.52 -8.63
CA THR A 543 -1.79 24.97 -8.70
C THR A 543 -0.34 25.31 -8.36
N SER A 544 0.30 24.47 -7.55
CA SER A 544 1.72 24.64 -7.20
C SER A 544 2.61 24.42 -8.41
N MET A 545 2.36 23.37 -9.20
CA MET A 545 3.07 23.13 -10.47
C MET A 545 2.80 24.24 -11.49
N MET A 546 1.54 24.61 -11.69
CA MET A 546 1.17 25.68 -12.63
C MET A 546 1.81 27.03 -12.28
N PHE A 547 1.93 27.33 -10.99
CA PHE A 547 2.61 28.53 -10.50
C PHE A 547 4.09 28.53 -10.91
N TRP A 548 4.81 27.44 -10.69
CA TRP A 548 6.23 27.39 -11.06
C TRP A 548 6.47 27.34 -12.57
N GLU A 549 5.59 26.71 -13.33
CA GLU A 549 5.64 26.80 -14.79
C GLU A 549 5.42 28.24 -15.29
N ALA A 550 4.54 29.00 -14.63
CA ALA A 550 4.36 30.43 -14.94
C ALA A 550 5.60 31.25 -14.57
N VAL A 551 6.25 30.96 -13.44
CA VAL A 551 7.54 31.57 -13.08
C VAL A 551 8.62 31.26 -14.12
N ASP A 552 8.74 30.01 -14.56
CA ASP A 552 9.74 29.57 -15.54
C ASP A 552 9.50 30.26 -16.90
N ARG A 553 8.25 30.29 -17.38
CA ARG A 553 7.88 31.04 -18.60
C ARG A 553 8.22 32.52 -18.50
N ALA A 554 7.94 33.15 -17.36
CA ALA A 554 8.22 34.56 -17.13
C ALA A 554 9.73 34.87 -16.98
N THR A 555 10.56 33.86 -16.69
CA THR A 555 11.99 34.04 -16.40
C THR A 555 12.90 33.61 -17.56
N TYR A 556 12.57 32.50 -18.23
CA TYR A 556 13.41 31.86 -19.24
C TYR A 556 12.74 31.69 -20.61
N GLY A 557 11.48 32.10 -20.79
CA GLY A 557 10.72 31.86 -22.02
C GLY A 557 10.40 30.38 -22.25
N SER A 558 10.12 29.98 -23.49
CA SER A 558 9.69 28.61 -23.87
C SER A 558 10.85 27.61 -24.04
N LEU A 559 11.94 27.74 -23.28
CA LEU A 559 13.14 26.89 -23.40
C LEU A 559 12.99 25.49 -22.77
N GLY A 560 11.83 25.14 -22.22
CA GLY A 560 11.50 23.76 -21.81
C GLY A 560 12.30 23.19 -20.62
N ILE A 561 13.13 23.98 -19.95
CA ILE A 561 13.88 23.58 -18.76
C ILE A 561 12.99 23.81 -17.53
N THR A 562 12.18 22.83 -17.15
CA THR A 562 11.33 22.89 -15.94
C THR A 562 12.05 22.28 -14.73
N ASP A 563 13.08 22.96 -14.21
CA ASP A 563 13.72 22.58 -12.94
C ASP A 563 13.06 23.30 -11.74
N CYS A 564 11.79 22.99 -11.50
CA CYS A 564 10.98 23.57 -10.43
C CYS A 564 11.66 23.37 -9.04
N ALA A 565 12.03 24.47 -8.39
CA ALA A 565 12.70 24.47 -7.09
C ALA A 565 11.87 23.76 -5.99
N VAL A 566 10.54 23.86 -6.07
CA VAL A 566 9.63 23.20 -5.13
C VAL A 566 9.52 21.70 -5.40
N LYS A 567 9.53 21.27 -6.68
CA LYS A 567 9.61 19.84 -7.03
C LYS A 567 10.89 19.20 -6.52
N ARG A 568 12.03 19.90 -6.61
CA ARG A 568 13.30 19.47 -5.98
C ARG A 568 13.22 19.39 -4.46
N THR A 569 12.48 20.31 -3.83
CA THR A 569 12.28 20.32 -2.38
C THR A 569 11.53 19.07 -1.92
N PHE A 570 10.36 18.78 -2.51
CA PHE A 570 9.56 17.60 -2.16
C PHE A 570 10.17 16.27 -2.63
N GLY A 571 10.97 16.28 -3.70
CA GLY A 571 11.75 15.13 -4.18
C GLY A 571 13.06 14.88 -3.43
N SER A 572 13.45 15.74 -2.50
CA SER A 572 14.64 15.57 -1.66
C SER A 572 14.36 14.64 -0.47
N LYS A 573 15.36 14.46 0.42
CA LYS A 573 15.17 13.77 1.70
C LYS A 573 14.13 14.43 2.60
N MET A 574 13.77 15.70 2.36
CA MET A 574 12.75 16.41 3.13
C MET A 574 11.32 15.87 2.90
N GLY A 575 11.06 15.21 1.76
CA GLY A 575 9.73 14.66 1.43
C GLY A 575 8.60 15.69 1.57
N TYR A 576 7.43 15.27 2.07
CA TYR A 576 6.29 16.14 2.39
C TYR A 576 6.25 16.55 3.88
N SER A 577 7.41 16.78 4.49
CA SER A 577 7.51 17.19 5.91
C SER A 577 7.15 18.67 6.14
N TYR A 578 6.94 19.04 7.41
CA TYR A 578 6.84 20.45 7.82
C TYR A 578 8.01 21.29 7.29
N THR A 579 9.24 20.76 7.36
CA THR A 579 10.44 21.43 6.85
C THR A 579 10.35 21.67 5.34
N ALA A 580 9.87 20.70 4.56
CA ALA A 580 9.69 20.87 3.12
C ALA A 580 8.66 21.96 2.77
N LEU A 581 7.51 21.96 3.46
CA LEU A 581 6.47 22.97 3.27
C LEU A 581 6.96 24.37 3.71
N ARG A 582 7.77 24.44 4.77
CA ARG A 582 8.41 25.69 5.20
C ARG A 582 9.44 26.17 4.19
N GLN A 583 10.22 25.28 3.60
CA GLN A 583 11.15 25.60 2.51
C GLN A 583 10.41 26.13 1.28
N ALA A 584 9.28 25.53 0.91
CA ALA A 584 8.44 26.04 -0.17
C ALA A 584 7.97 27.47 0.13
N ALA A 585 7.52 27.74 1.36
CA ALA A 585 7.14 29.08 1.80
C ALA A 585 8.28 30.11 1.71
N PHE A 586 9.50 29.73 2.11
CA PHE A 586 10.69 30.57 1.92
C PHE A 586 11.00 30.84 0.46
N THR A 587 10.77 29.85 -0.42
CA THR A 587 11.01 29.95 -1.86
C THR A 587 10.01 30.92 -2.51
N TYR A 588 8.73 30.88 -2.10
CA TYR A 588 7.74 31.87 -2.52
C TYR A 588 8.10 33.29 -2.07
N SER A 589 8.69 33.43 -0.88
CA SER A 589 9.11 34.71 -0.33
C SER A 589 10.33 35.34 -1.01
N GLU A 590 11.07 34.60 -1.83
CA GLU A 590 12.18 35.18 -2.63
C GLU A 590 11.68 36.08 -3.77
N MET A 591 10.40 35.95 -4.13
CA MET A 591 9.76 36.81 -5.11
C MET A 591 9.21 38.08 -4.46
N GLU A 592 9.26 39.15 -5.26
CA GLU A 592 8.66 40.44 -4.91
C GLU A 592 7.13 40.29 -4.82
N PRO A 593 6.47 40.89 -3.81
CA PRO A 593 5.03 40.69 -3.55
C PRO A 593 4.15 40.92 -4.78
N GLY A 594 4.39 41.98 -5.55
CA GLY A 594 3.62 42.30 -6.75
C GLY A 594 3.74 41.22 -7.82
N LYS A 595 4.96 40.73 -8.08
CA LYS A 595 5.20 39.61 -9.01
C LYS A 595 4.51 38.32 -8.54
N TYR A 596 4.59 37.99 -7.25
CA TYR A 596 3.93 36.81 -6.69
C TYR A 596 2.41 36.86 -6.89
N ASN A 597 1.79 38.00 -6.57
CA ASN A 597 0.35 38.19 -6.72
C ASN A 597 -0.10 38.10 -8.18
N LYS A 598 0.63 38.74 -9.11
CA LYS A 598 0.34 38.67 -10.54
C LYS A 598 0.39 37.25 -11.11
N ILE A 599 1.34 36.43 -10.65
CA ILE A 599 1.42 35.02 -11.06
C ILE A 599 0.27 34.22 -10.46
N CYS A 600 -0.09 34.46 -9.19
CA CYS A 600 -1.28 33.83 -8.59
C CYS A 600 -2.55 34.14 -9.40
N GLU A 601 -2.73 35.39 -9.83
CA GLU A 601 -3.84 35.82 -10.68
C GLU A 601 -3.82 35.09 -12.04
N GLU A 602 -2.67 35.03 -12.72
CA GLU A 602 -2.51 34.31 -14.00
C GLU A 602 -2.89 32.83 -13.87
N VAL A 603 -2.42 32.16 -12.82
CA VAL A 603 -2.71 30.74 -12.56
C VAL A 603 -4.18 30.56 -12.23
N SER A 604 -4.73 31.38 -11.33
CA SER A 604 -6.14 31.31 -10.94
C SER A 604 -7.07 31.47 -12.15
N ALA A 605 -6.73 32.33 -13.11
CA ALA A 605 -7.48 32.54 -14.35
C ALA A 605 -7.60 31.27 -15.21
N LYS A 606 -6.63 30.34 -15.09
CA LYS A 606 -6.59 29.07 -15.82
C LYS A 606 -7.19 27.89 -15.05
N CYS A 607 -7.49 28.07 -13.76
CA CYS A 607 -8.02 27.02 -12.89
C CYS A 607 -9.56 27.07 -12.88
N GLY A 608 -10.22 25.93 -13.04
CA GLY A 608 -11.67 25.76 -12.87
C GLY A 608 -12.02 24.80 -11.73
N LEU A 609 -13.24 24.95 -11.18
CA LEU A 609 -13.81 23.97 -10.25
C LEU A 609 -14.44 22.81 -11.02
N TYR A 610 -14.42 21.61 -10.44
CA TYR A 610 -15.29 20.53 -10.90
C TYR A 610 -16.76 21.00 -10.84
N PRO A 611 -17.58 20.75 -11.88
CA PRO A 611 -18.99 21.17 -11.90
C PRO A 611 -19.78 20.73 -10.66
N GLU A 612 -19.51 19.53 -10.19
CA GLU A 612 -20.17 18.93 -9.03
C GLU A 612 -19.78 19.64 -7.73
N ILE A 613 -18.50 19.94 -7.54
CA ILE A 613 -18.00 20.71 -6.38
C ILE A 613 -18.52 22.14 -6.41
N ARG A 614 -18.56 22.76 -7.60
CA ARG A 614 -19.14 24.09 -7.79
C ARG A 614 -20.62 24.12 -7.38
N SER A 615 -21.39 23.12 -7.79
CA SER A 615 -22.80 22.99 -7.43
C SER A 615 -22.98 22.85 -5.91
N LEU A 616 -22.17 21.98 -5.28
CA LEU A 616 -22.17 21.79 -3.83
C LEU A 616 -21.88 23.10 -3.08
N LEU A 617 -20.81 23.81 -3.44
CA LEU A 617 -20.41 25.04 -2.74
C LEU A 617 -21.42 26.18 -2.91
N LYS A 618 -22.12 26.26 -4.07
CA LYS A 618 -23.22 27.22 -4.25
C LYS A 618 -24.37 26.96 -3.29
N GLN A 619 -24.79 25.69 -3.15
CA GLN A 619 -25.81 25.31 -2.18
C GLN A 619 -25.38 25.56 -0.73
N VAL A 620 -24.08 25.37 -0.43
CA VAL A 620 -23.53 25.76 0.89
C VAL A 620 -23.64 27.25 1.12
N GLY A 621 -23.39 28.08 0.11
CA GLY A 621 -23.55 29.54 0.19
C GLY A 621 -24.99 30.00 0.44
N GLU A 622 -25.99 29.21 0.01
CA GLU A 622 -27.42 29.46 0.21
C GLU A 622 -27.96 28.92 1.55
N SER A 623 -27.16 28.10 2.27
CA SER A 623 -27.58 27.45 3.50
C SER A 623 -27.24 28.26 4.76
N ASP A 624 -28.21 28.34 5.68
CA ASP A 624 -28.01 28.99 6.99
C ASP A 624 -27.29 28.10 8.01
N HIS A 625 -27.39 26.77 7.89
CA HIS A 625 -26.91 25.80 8.88
C HIS A 625 -25.71 24.95 8.41
N VAL A 626 -25.27 25.10 7.16
CA VAL A 626 -24.07 24.47 6.59
C VAL A 626 -23.04 25.55 6.23
N SER A 627 -21.76 25.24 6.33
CA SER A 627 -20.68 26.11 5.84
C SER A 627 -19.55 25.31 5.25
N ALA A 628 -18.71 25.98 4.44
CA ALA A 628 -17.55 25.37 3.83
C ALA A 628 -16.26 26.09 4.22
N THR A 629 -15.18 25.34 4.34
CA THR A 629 -13.81 25.87 4.49
C THR A 629 -12.86 25.02 3.64
N VAL A 630 -11.98 25.67 2.91
CA VAL A 630 -10.90 25.03 2.15
C VAL A 630 -9.62 25.08 2.97
N ILE A 631 -8.94 23.95 3.11
CA ILE A 631 -7.68 23.83 3.84
C ILE A 631 -6.65 23.17 2.93
N THR A 632 -5.65 23.92 2.49
CA THR A 632 -4.66 23.44 1.53
C THR A 632 -3.22 23.56 2.04
N SER A 633 -2.39 22.58 1.70
CA SER A 633 -0.93 22.68 1.89
C SER A 633 -0.25 23.53 0.81
N GLY A 634 -0.95 23.82 -0.29
CA GLY A 634 -0.51 24.64 -1.41
C GLY A 634 -0.79 26.13 -1.23
N ILE A 635 -0.79 26.87 -2.35
CA ILE A 635 -0.89 28.34 -2.37
C ILE A 635 -2.36 28.78 -2.18
N SER A 636 -2.72 29.29 -0.99
CA SER A 636 -4.10 29.68 -0.68
C SER A 636 -4.63 30.83 -1.54
N HIS A 637 -3.77 31.78 -1.90
CA HIS A 637 -4.16 32.98 -2.65
C HIS A 637 -4.75 32.64 -4.03
N ILE A 638 -4.25 31.59 -4.70
CA ILE A 638 -4.80 31.13 -5.98
C ILE A 638 -6.25 30.68 -5.82
N TRP A 639 -6.52 29.84 -4.82
CA TRP A 639 -7.86 29.31 -4.57
C TRP A 639 -8.83 30.37 -4.06
N GLN A 640 -8.36 31.39 -3.34
CA GLN A 640 -9.16 32.56 -2.99
C GLN A 640 -9.65 33.30 -4.24
N HIS A 641 -8.77 33.52 -5.23
CA HIS A 641 -9.16 34.14 -6.51
C HIS A 641 -10.13 33.26 -7.31
N VAL A 642 -9.88 31.95 -7.38
CA VAL A 642 -10.78 31.00 -8.06
C VAL A 642 -12.17 31.03 -7.45
N LEU A 643 -12.29 30.92 -6.12
CA LEU A 643 -13.59 30.93 -5.43
C LEU A 643 -14.30 32.28 -5.55
N ALA A 644 -13.57 33.41 -5.45
CA ALA A 644 -14.13 34.73 -5.64
C ALA A 644 -14.73 34.90 -7.05
N ARG A 645 -14.01 34.44 -8.09
CA ARG A 645 -14.48 34.48 -9.49
C ARG A 645 -15.72 33.61 -9.71
N GLU A 646 -15.81 32.48 -9.02
CA GLU A 646 -16.98 31.58 -9.09
C GLU A 646 -18.19 32.08 -8.30
N GLY A 647 -18.11 33.26 -7.68
CA GLY A 647 -19.18 33.86 -6.88
C GLY A 647 -19.30 33.25 -5.48
N LEU A 648 -18.21 32.69 -4.94
CA LEU A 648 -18.14 32.01 -3.65
C LEU A 648 -17.17 32.67 -2.65
N PRO A 649 -17.16 34.02 -2.47
CA PRO A 649 -16.22 34.68 -1.57
C PRO A 649 -16.45 34.36 -0.09
N GLY A 650 -17.60 33.76 0.26
CA GLY A 650 -17.94 33.36 1.63
C GLY A 650 -17.25 32.09 2.12
N VAL A 651 -16.55 31.35 1.24
CA VAL A 651 -15.79 30.15 1.61
C VAL A 651 -14.41 30.54 2.11
N LEU A 652 -14.12 30.27 3.38
CA LEU A 652 -12.82 30.56 3.97
C LEU A 652 -11.74 29.64 3.37
N VAL A 653 -10.61 30.20 2.96
CA VAL A 653 -9.44 29.43 2.48
C VAL A 653 -8.28 29.62 3.43
N ILE A 654 -7.77 28.51 3.95
CA ILE A 654 -6.60 28.46 4.82
C ILE A 654 -5.54 27.65 4.08
N GLY A 655 -4.38 28.25 3.85
CA GLY A 655 -3.30 27.52 3.22
C GLY A 655 -1.96 28.20 3.28
N GLY A 656 -1.01 27.59 2.58
CA GLY A 656 0.36 28.05 2.48
C GLY A 656 0.52 29.22 1.49
N GLY A 657 1.75 29.71 1.43
CA GLY A 657 2.14 30.84 0.61
C GLY A 657 3.45 31.40 1.12
N ARG A 658 3.61 32.72 1.06
CA ARG A 658 4.82 33.42 1.53
C ARG A 658 4.96 33.29 3.07
N VAL A 659 6.20 33.08 3.53
CA VAL A 659 6.56 32.62 4.89
C VAL A 659 6.04 33.48 6.04
N LEU A 660 5.99 34.80 5.85
CA LEU A 660 5.54 35.81 6.83
C LEU A 660 4.04 36.09 6.76
N GLU A 661 3.41 35.79 5.62
CA GLU A 661 2.01 36.14 5.34
C GLU A 661 1.07 34.98 5.62
N HIS A 662 1.55 33.75 5.45
CA HIS A 662 0.71 32.55 5.47
C HIS A 662 1.21 31.50 6.48
N PRO A 663 0.29 30.72 7.08
CA PRO A 663 0.66 29.57 7.88
C PRO A 663 1.25 28.45 7.02
N VAL A 664 1.96 27.51 7.64
CA VAL A 664 2.33 26.25 6.99
C VAL A 664 1.28 25.20 7.36
N VAL A 665 0.59 24.67 6.36
CA VAL A 665 -0.49 23.70 6.56
C VAL A 665 0.04 22.29 6.29
N THR A 666 0.20 21.51 7.36
CA THR A 666 0.63 20.09 7.31
C THR A 666 -0.59 19.16 7.36
N PRO A 667 -0.45 17.86 7.05
CA PRO A 667 -1.51 16.87 7.26
C PRO A 667 -2.07 16.90 8.70
N GLU A 668 -1.20 17.03 9.70
CA GLU A 668 -1.57 17.12 11.12
C GLU A 668 -2.34 18.42 11.42
N THR A 669 -1.92 19.52 10.79
CA THR A 669 -2.64 20.80 10.90
C THR A 669 -4.05 20.69 10.32
N LYS A 670 -4.23 20.05 9.15
CA LYS A 670 -5.56 19.78 8.58
C LYS A 670 -6.43 18.97 9.55
N ALA A 671 -5.86 17.93 10.16
CA ALA A 671 -6.56 17.09 11.14
C ALA A 671 -6.96 17.88 12.41
N MET A 672 -6.07 18.75 12.90
CA MET A 672 -6.35 19.64 14.03
C MET A 672 -7.57 20.51 13.77
N VAL A 673 -7.71 21.06 12.56
CA VAL A 673 -8.88 21.88 12.19
C VAL A 673 -10.18 21.10 12.33
N VAL A 674 -10.24 19.88 11.79
CA VAL A 674 -11.42 18.99 11.88
C VAL A 674 -11.71 18.61 13.33
N ARG A 675 -10.67 18.28 14.12
CA ARG A 675 -10.81 17.97 15.54
C ARG A 675 -11.41 19.14 16.33
N ARG A 676 -11.02 20.38 16.03
CA ARG A 676 -11.58 21.57 16.69
C ARG A 676 -13.04 21.81 16.34
N LEU A 677 -13.47 21.56 15.11
CA LEU A 677 -14.88 21.61 14.73
C LEU A 677 -15.71 20.63 15.56
N LYS A 678 -15.24 19.38 15.68
CA LYS A 678 -15.93 18.34 16.45
C LYS A 678 -16.00 18.65 17.94
N GLN A 679 -14.95 19.21 18.52
CA GLN A 679 -14.95 19.67 19.91
C GLN A 679 -15.98 20.78 20.18
N LYS A 680 -16.31 21.59 19.16
CA LYS A 680 -17.39 22.58 19.20
C LYS A 680 -18.78 21.99 18.89
N GLY A 681 -18.89 20.67 18.71
CA GLY A 681 -20.14 19.98 18.38
C GLY A 681 -20.58 20.14 16.93
N ILE A 682 -19.70 20.58 16.03
CA ILE A 682 -20.00 20.75 14.61
C ILE A 682 -19.66 19.43 13.88
N ARG A 683 -20.63 18.91 13.11
CA ARG A 683 -20.43 17.75 12.22
C ARG A 683 -19.48 18.13 11.09
N ALA A 684 -18.40 17.39 10.91
CA ALA A 684 -17.40 17.65 9.88
C ALA A 684 -17.47 16.62 8.74
N ILE A 685 -17.67 17.10 7.51
CA ILE A 685 -17.64 16.29 6.29
C ILE A 685 -16.41 16.71 5.48
N VAL A 686 -15.47 15.79 5.27
CA VAL A 686 -14.15 16.09 4.70
C VAL A 686 -14.01 15.56 3.28
N PHE A 687 -13.40 16.35 2.39
CA PHE A 687 -13.07 15.99 1.02
C PHE A 687 -11.56 16.08 0.79
N GLY A 688 -10.97 15.08 0.14
CA GLY A 688 -9.56 15.09 -0.25
C GLY A 688 -9.24 13.99 -1.27
N ASP A 689 -8.09 14.10 -1.93
CA ASP A 689 -7.68 13.19 -3.02
C ASP A 689 -6.39 12.40 -2.69
N SER A 690 -5.66 12.80 -1.64
CA SER A 690 -4.29 12.34 -1.40
C SER A 690 -4.05 11.76 0.02
N PRO A 691 -2.93 11.05 0.25
CA PRO A 691 -2.56 10.60 1.59
C PRO A 691 -2.36 11.73 2.61
N LEU A 692 -2.07 12.95 2.15
CA LEU A 692 -1.92 14.13 3.01
C LEU A 692 -3.24 14.52 3.69
N ASP A 693 -4.36 14.02 3.16
CA ASP A 693 -5.70 14.32 3.66
C ASP A 693 -6.21 13.23 4.60
N LEU A 694 -5.58 12.05 4.62
CA LEU A 694 -5.98 10.94 5.50
C LEU A 694 -6.04 11.33 6.97
N PRO A 695 -5.10 12.11 7.54
CA PRO A 695 -5.21 12.54 8.93
C PRO A 695 -6.49 13.35 9.21
N MET A 696 -6.92 14.24 8.30
CA MET A 696 -8.18 14.98 8.49
C MET A 696 -9.42 14.12 8.24
N MET A 697 -9.34 13.14 7.33
CA MET A 697 -10.41 12.17 7.11
C MET A 697 -10.63 11.24 8.31
N LYS A 698 -9.56 10.86 9.02
CA LYS A 698 -9.64 10.05 10.25
C LYS A 698 -10.36 10.77 11.39
N GLU A 699 -10.19 12.08 11.47
CA GLU A 699 -10.87 12.90 12.47
C GLU A 699 -12.33 13.18 12.10
N ALA A 700 -12.69 13.17 10.81
CA ALA A 700 -14.00 13.55 10.29
C ALA A 700 -15.16 12.66 10.80
N ASP A 701 -16.39 13.16 10.69
CA ASP A 701 -17.58 12.33 10.89
C ASP A 701 -17.89 11.50 9.64
N GLU A 702 -17.68 12.11 8.47
CA GLU A 702 -17.78 11.50 7.15
C GLU A 702 -16.65 12.02 6.26
N ALA A 703 -16.08 11.13 5.46
CA ALA A 703 -15.01 11.45 4.52
C ALA A 703 -15.38 11.02 3.10
N VAL A 704 -15.07 11.87 2.13
CA VAL A 704 -15.25 11.62 0.70
C VAL A 704 -13.90 11.72 0.02
N VAL A 705 -13.48 10.64 -0.62
CA VAL A 705 -12.27 10.60 -1.43
C VAL A 705 -12.63 11.04 -2.84
N VAL A 706 -12.06 12.15 -3.29
CA VAL A 706 -12.27 12.68 -4.64
C VAL A 706 -11.32 11.96 -5.59
N VAL A 707 -11.87 11.30 -6.61
CA VAL A 707 -11.13 10.47 -7.56
C VAL A 707 -11.20 11.09 -8.94
N GLY A 708 -10.11 11.78 -9.31
CA GLY A 708 -9.90 12.33 -10.65
C GLY A 708 -9.23 11.37 -11.62
N GLU A 709 -8.64 11.93 -12.68
CA GLU A 709 -7.93 11.17 -13.71
C GLU A 709 -6.75 10.36 -13.15
N GLU A 710 -6.53 9.17 -13.71
CA GLU A 710 -5.48 8.27 -13.24
C GLU A 710 -4.05 8.82 -13.41
N LYS A 711 -3.83 9.71 -14.38
CA LYS A 711 -2.51 10.30 -14.64
C LYS A 711 -2.10 11.33 -13.58
N THR A 712 -3.07 12.01 -12.98
CA THR A 712 -2.84 13.08 -12.00
C THR A 712 -3.06 12.62 -10.56
N ARG A 713 -3.85 11.57 -10.34
CA ARG A 713 -4.13 11.05 -8.99
C ARG A 713 -2.87 10.52 -8.28
N SER A 714 -2.88 10.61 -6.95
CA SER A 714 -1.82 10.03 -6.11
C SER A 714 -1.73 8.50 -6.28
N THR A 715 -0.52 8.02 -6.59
CA THR A 715 -0.24 6.57 -6.74
C THR A 715 -0.27 5.82 -5.40
N THR A 716 -0.02 6.51 -4.29
CA THR A 716 0.04 5.93 -2.94
C THR A 716 -1.31 5.95 -2.21
N MET A 717 -2.26 6.79 -2.64
CA MET A 717 -3.55 6.95 -1.95
C MET A 717 -4.30 5.63 -1.80
N LYS A 718 -4.35 4.80 -2.84
CA LYS A 718 -5.02 3.50 -2.81
C LYS A 718 -4.50 2.60 -1.66
N GLN A 719 -3.18 2.54 -1.49
CA GLN A 719 -2.55 1.69 -0.49
C GLN A 719 -2.75 2.24 0.93
N GLU A 720 -2.53 3.55 1.13
CA GLU A 720 -2.65 4.18 2.44
C GLU A 720 -4.10 4.24 2.93
N LEU A 721 -5.05 4.51 2.03
CA LEU A 721 -6.48 4.46 2.34
C LEU A 721 -6.92 3.04 2.73
N SER A 722 -6.48 2.01 2.00
CA SER A 722 -6.81 0.62 2.35
C SER A 722 -6.30 0.26 3.74
N LYS A 723 -5.07 0.66 4.09
CA LYS A 723 -4.52 0.44 5.45
C LYS A 723 -5.36 1.15 6.51
N ALA A 724 -5.78 2.40 6.27
CA ALA A 724 -6.59 3.16 7.20
C ALA A 724 -7.98 2.54 7.42
N ILE A 725 -8.61 2.04 6.35
CA ILE A 725 -9.89 1.31 6.44
C ILE A 725 -9.71 0.00 7.22
N ASP A 726 -8.66 -0.76 6.92
CA ASP A 726 -8.42 -2.07 7.55
C ASP A 726 -8.05 -1.96 9.04
N ALA A 727 -7.40 -0.87 9.44
CA ALA A 727 -7.14 -0.55 10.83
C ALA A 727 -8.40 -0.08 11.59
N GLY A 728 -9.50 0.23 10.87
CA GLY A 728 -10.71 0.82 11.46
C GLY A 728 -10.54 2.30 11.86
N ASP A 729 -9.51 2.98 11.32
CA ASP A 729 -9.21 4.38 11.63
C ASP A 729 -10.25 5.35 11.03
N ILE A 730 -10.92 4.96 9.95
CA ILE A 730 -11.95 5.76 9.27
C ILE A 730 -13.26 4.97 9.24
N LYS A 731 -14.29 5.49 9.93
CA LYS A 731 -15.56 4.77 10.11
C LYS A 731 -16.56 4.94 8.96
N ARG A 732 -16.56 6.10 8.31
CA ARG A 732 -17.48 6.45 7.23
C ARG A 732 -16.68 7.12 6.12
N VAL A 733 -16.39 6.35 5.08
CA VAL A 733 -15.66 6.84 3.92
C VAL A 733 -16.32 6.36 2.65
N SER A 734 -16.40 7.25 1.66
CA SER A 734 -16.90 6.97 0.31
C SER A 734 -15.95 7.55 -0.73
N GLN A 735 -16.14 7.20 -1.99
CA GLN A 735 -15.42 7.78 -3.12
C GLN A 735 -16.39 8.49 -4.08
N ALA A 736 -15.96 9.62 -4.60
CA ALA A 736 -16.66 10.37 -5.64
C ALA A 736 -15.78 10.43 -6.90
N LEU A 737 -16.30 10.00 -8.05
CA LEU A 737 -15.59 10.10 -9.32
C LEU A 737 -15.90 11.47 -9.94
N VAL A 738 -14.85 12.25 -10.26
CA VAL A 738 -15.00 13.60 -10.84
C VAL A 738 -14.07 13.82 -12.05
N PRO A 739 -14.57 14.35 -13.19
CA PRO A 739 -15.99 14.51 -13.54
C PRO A 739 -16.75 13.17 -13.60
N ALA A 740 -18.06 13.20 -13.42
CA ALA A 740 -18.91 12.00 -13.58
C ALA A 740 -18.69 11.34 -14.96
N ALA A 741 -18.86 10.02 -15.06
CA ALA A 741 -18.44 9.15 -16.18
C ALA A 741 -19.15 9.37 -17.55
N GLY A 742 -19.59 10.59 -17.89
CA GLY A 742 -20.22 10.98 -19.15
C GLY A 742 -19.32 11.74 -20.13
N ASP A 743 -18.17 12.27 -19.70
CA ASP A 743 -17.36 13.22 -20.49
C ASP A 743 -16.25 12.56 -21.36
N GLY A 744 -16.33 11.26 -21.61
CA GLY A 744 -15.35 10.54 -22.43
C GLY A 744 -14.00 10.28 -21.76
N ASN A 745 -13.84 10.66 -20.49
CA ASN A 745 -12.65 10.37 -19.68
C ASN A 745 -12.80 9.03 -18.92
N ASN A 746 -11.81 8.14 -19.10
CA ASN A 746 -11.73 6.86 -18.39
C ASN A 746 -11.28 7.06 -16.93
N ILE A 747 -12.22 7.41 -16.05
CA ILE A 747 -11.97 7.52 -14.60
C ILE A 747 -12.33 6.20 -13.93
N TRP A 748 -11.35 5.59 -13.28
CA TRP A 748 -11.49 4.29 -12.62
C TRP A 748 -11.68 4.43 -11.12
N LEU A 749 -12.47 3.52 -10.53
CA LEU A 749 -12.63 3.40 -9.08
C LEU A 749 -11.27 3.29 -8.38
N LEU A 750 -11.14 3.95 -7.23
CA LEU A 750 -9.92 3.88 -6.42
C LEU A 750 -9.85 2.54 -5.67
N LEU A 751 -10.96 2.14 -5.07
CA LEU A 751 -11.20 0.83 -4.42
C LEU A 751 -12.56 0.27 -4.85
N GLU A 752 -12.79 -1.02 -4.63
CA GLU A 752 -14.08 -1.65 -4.91
C GLU A 752 -15.22 -1.05 -4.08
N THR A 753 -16.42 -0.96 -4.66
CA THR A 753 -17.60 -0.32 -4.03
C THR A 753 -18.06 -1.00 -2.74
N LYS A 754 -17.74 -2.30 -2.54
CA LYS A 754 -17.99 -3.01 -1.28
C LYS A 754 -17.15 -2.46 -0.12
N ARG A 755 -15.91 -2.04 -0.41
CA ARG A 755 -14.96 -1.51 0.59
C ARG A 755 -15.01 0.00 0.71
N LEU A 756 -15.25 0.68 -0.42
CA LEU A 756 -15.33 2.12 -0.51
C LEU A 756 -16.57 2.50 -1.34
N PRO A 757 -17.72 2.73 -0.69
CA PRO A 757 -18.98 3.06 -1.36
C PRO A 757 -18.83 4.22 -2.35
N LEU A 758 -19.48 4.10 -3.50
CA LEU A 758 -19.52 5.17 -4.51
C LEU A 758 -20.62 6.18 -4.16
N VAL A 759 -20.30 7.48 -4.22
CA VAL A 759 -21.27 8.57 -4.06
C VAL A 759 -21.24 9.50 -5.26
N CYS A 760 -22.42 9.99 -5.67
CA CYS A 760 -22.57 11.03 -6.68
C CYS A 760 -22.81 12.36 -5.97
N LEU A 761 -21.90 13.32 -6.17
CA LEU A 761 -21.91 14.60 -5.43
C LEU A 761 -23.11 15.50 -5.81
N ASP A 762 -23.70 15.26 -6.98
CA ASP A 762 -24.88 15.93 -7.51
C ASP A 762 -26.20 15.22 -7.18
N SER A 763 -26.15 14.03 -6.57
CA SER A 763 -27.36 13.28 -6.21
C SER A 763 -28.13 13.95 -5.08
N GLU A 764 -29.47 13.94 -5.20
CA GLU A 764 -30.34 14.48 -4.15
C GLU A 764 -30.13 13.74 -2.82
N GLU A 765 -29.86 12.43 -2.84
CA GLU A 765 -29.63 11.65 -1.63
C GLU A 765 -28.39 12.13 -0.88
N PHE A 766 -27.29 12.39 -1.59
CA PHE A 766 -26.05 12.88 -1.00
C PHE A 766 -26.21 14.30 -0.47
N LEU A 767 -26.81 15.20 -1.27
CA LEU A 767 -27.05 16.58 -0.88
C LEU A 767 -28.00 16.68 0.32
N GLN A 768 -29.07 15.89 0.36
CA GLN A 768 -29.95 15.80 1.53
C GLN A 768 -29.19 15.31 2.77
N GLY A 769 -28.21 14.42 2.63
CA GLY A 769 -27.34 13.99 3.71
C GLY A 769 -26.47 15.10 4.33
N ILE A 770 -26.12 16.13 3.54
CA ILE A 770 -25.35 17.30 3.99
C ILE A 770 -26.27 18.38 4.56
N PHE A 771 -27.35 18.70 3.85
CA PHE A 771 -28.21 19.86 4.11
C PHE A 771 -29.44 19.58 4.97
N ALA A 772 -29.72 18.34 5.36
CA ALA A 772 -30.76 18.08 6.37
C ALA A 772 -30.24 18.46 7.76
N GLY A 773 -30.65 19.63 8.28
CA GLY A 773 -30.28 20.09 9.63
C GLY A 773 -30.69 19.14 10.76
N ASP A 774 -29.95 19.18 11.87
CA ASP A 774 -30.07 18.38 13.11
C ASP A 774 -31.40 18.63 13.86
N GLY A 775 -32.22 19.59 13.41
CA GLY A 775 -33.61 19.78 13.87
C GLY A 775 -34.54 18.60 13.57
N ARG A 776 -34.10 17.67 12.72
CA ARG A 776 -34.69 16.33 12.61
C ARG A 776 -33.54 15.34 12.46
N GLN A 777 -33.21 14.64 13.54
CA GLN A 777 -32.83 13.23 13.43
C GLN A 777 -33.98 12.47 12.75
N ARG A 778 -34.18 12.67 11.44
CA ARG A 778 -34.74 11.65 10.57
C ARG A 778 -33.69 10.56 10.57
N ARG A 779 -33.80 9.67 11.57
CA ARG A 779 -33.29 8.31 11.49
C ARG A 779 -33.72 7.82 10.12
N GLN A 780 -32.81 7.83 9.15
CA GLN A 780 -33.03 7.13 7.89
C GLN A 780 -33.41 5.72 8.31
N VAL A 781 -34.64 5.33 8.01
CA VAL A 781 -35.00 3.94 8.15
C VAL A 781 -34.21 3.22 7.09
N ALA A 782 -33.35 2.31 7.51
CA ALA A 782 -32.76 1.32 6.61
C ALA A 782 -33.90 0.48 6.01
N VAL A 783 -34.22 0.76 4.75
CA VAL A 783 -35.15 -0.03 3.96
C VAL A 783 -34.36 -1.09 3.25
N LEU A 784 -34.57 -2.36 3.62
CA LEU A 784 -33.95 -3.49 2.96
C LEU A 784 -35.01 -4.19 2.11
N HIS A 785 -34.75 -4.24 0.81
CA HIS A 785 -35.66 -4.76 -0.21
C HIS A 785 -35.06 -6.05 -0.77
N ALA A 786 -35.68 -7.20 -0.49
CA ALA A 786 -35.24 -8.51 -0.96
C ALA A 786 -36.03 -8.96 -2.21
N THR A 787 -35.92 -8.26 -3.33
CA THR A 787 -37.01 -8.24 -4.34
C THR A 787 -36.57 -8.54 -5.77
N GLY A 788 -35.30 -8.29 -6.05
CA GLY A 788 -34.69 -8.58 -7.33
C GLY A 788 -34.16 -10.00 -7.45
N SER A 789 -34.24 -10.83 -6.40
CA SER A 789 -33.71 -12.19 -6.45
C SER A 789 -34.73 -13.16 -7.08
N PRO A 790 -34.27 -14.12 -7.92
CA PRO A 790 -35.14 -15.18 -8.44
C PRO A 790 -35.88 -15.93 -7.34
N ASP A 791 -35.21 -16.18 -6.21
CA ASP A 791 -35.78 -16.89 -5.05
C ASP A 791 -36.99 -16.16 -4.47
N THR A 792 -36.89 -14.84 -4.34
CA THR A 792 -37.97 -14.01 -3.80
C THR A 792 -39.15 -13.86 -4.77
N GLN A 793 -38.90 -13.92 -6.07
CA GLN A 793 -39.97 -13.93 -7.09
C GLN A 793 -40.75 -15.26 -7.05
N ILE A 794 -40.05 -16.37 -6.86
CA ILE A 794 -40.66 -17.70 -6.71
C ILE A 794 -41.49 -17.76 -5.42
N LEU A 795 -40.92 -17.31 -4.29
CA LEU A 795 -41.61 -17.30 -2.99
C LEU A 795 -42.84 -16.37 -2.97
N ALA A 796 -42.84 -15.28 -3.74
CA ALA A 796 -43.98 -14.37 -3.83
C ALA A 796 -45.15 -14.93 -4.66
N THR A 797 -44.89 -15.85 -5.60
CA THR A 797 -45.89 -16.31 -6.57
C THR A 797 -47.12 -16.96 -5.92
N PRO A 798 -46.99 -17.90 -4.96
CA PRO A 798 -48.15 -18.53 -4.35
C PRO A 798 -49.06 -17.58 -3.55
N MET A 799 -48.52 -16.47 -3.04
CA MET A 799 -49.30 -15.45 -2.32
C MET A 799 -50.12 -14.56 -3.27
N ARG A 800 -49.71 -14.48 -4.55
CA ARG A 800 -50.37 -13.68 -5.60
C ARG A 800 -51.34 -14.50 -6.45
N ASP A 801 -51.26 -15.82 -6.38
CA ASP A 801 -52.15 -16.71 -7.13
C ASP A 801 -53.52 -16.81 -6.45
N ALA A 802 -54.53 -16.18 -7.06
CA ALA A 802 -55.91 -16.19 -6.56
C ALA A 802 -56.55 -17.59 -6.46
N ARG A 803 -55.94 -18.62 -7.07
CA ARG A 803 -56.37 -20.02 -6.95
C ARG A 803 -55.94 -20.64 -5.62
N ILE A 804 -54.92 -20.10 -4.96
CA ILE A 804 -54.41 -20.58 -3.68
C ILE A 804 -55.17 -19.89 -2.54
N LYS A 805 -55.86 -20.67 -1.71
CA LYS A 805 -56.72 -20.17 -0.63
C LYS A 805 -56.57 -20.98 0.65
N GLY A 806 -57.04 -20.44 1.77
CA GLY A 806 -57.11 -21.14 3.05
C GLY A 806 -55.74 -21.56 3.59
N GLY A 807 -55.59 -22.84 3.95
CA GLY A 807 -54.37 -23.38 4.55
C GLY A 807 -53.12 -23.21 3.67
N ALA A 808 -53.25 -23.43 2.37
CA ALA A 808 -52.13 -23.31 1.42
C ALA A 808 -51.62 -21.85 1.32
N LEU A 809 -52.53 -20.87 1.34
CA LEU A 809 -52.16 -19.46 1.32
C LEU A 809 -51.45 -19.05 2.63
N ARG A 810 -51.92 -19.54 3.78
CA ARG A 810 -51.23 -19.32 5.06
C ARG A 810 -49.83 -19.93 5.10
N SER A 811 -49.64 -21.09 4.49
CA SER A 811 -48.31 -21.71 4.36
C SER A 811 -47.37 -20.85 3.55
N ALA A 812 -47.83 -20.30 2.41
CA ALA A 812 -47.02 -19.42 1.58
C ALA A 812 -46.53 -18.17 2.34
N TYR A 813 -47.41 -17.53 3.11
CA TYR A 813 -47.01 -16.40 3.98
C TYR A 813 -45.99 -16.82 5.05
N ARG A 814 -46.14 -18.02 5.62
CA ARG A 814 -45.19 -18.56 6.61
C ARG A 814 -43.81 -18.82 5.99
N ASP A 815 -43.76 -19.40 4.79
CA ASP A 815 -42.51 -19.67 4.06
C ASP A 815 -41.75 -18.36 3.78
N VAL A 816 -42.46 -17.31 3.40
CA VAL A 816 -41.88 -15.97 3.21
C VAL A 816 -41.43 -15.36 4.53
N GLY A 817 -42.21 -15.50 5.60
CA GLY A 817 -41.80 -15.10 6.94
C GLY A 817 -40.50 -15.77 7.40
N TRP A 818 -40.37 -17.08 7.13
CA TRP A 818 -39.16 -17.85 7.42
C TRP A 818 -37.97 -17.34 6.61
N TYR A 819 -38.17 -17.10 5.30
CA TYR A 819 -37.13 -16.53 4.43
C TYR A 819 -36.65 -15.16 4.95
N LEU A 820 -37.57 -14.27 5.31
CA LEU A 820 -37.23 -12.96 5.87
C LEU A 820 -36.50 -13.10 7.22
N GLY A 821 -36.93 -14.07 8.04
CA GLY A 821 -36.30 -14.41 9.30
C GLY A 821 -34.85 -14.86 9.17
N ILE A 822 -34.51 -15.67 8.16
CA ILE A 822 -33.18 -16.28 8.01
C ILE A 822 -32.24 -15.46 7.12
N TYR A 823 -32.75 -14.75 6.10
CA TYR A 823 -31.92 -13.99 5.15
C TYR A 823 -31.90 -12.48 5.41
N VAL A 824 -32.94 -11.91 6.02
CA VAL A 824 -33.04 -10.45 6.19
C VAL A 824 -32.74 -10.02 7.63
N LEU A 825 -33.35 -10.67 8.63
CA LEU A 825 -33.15 -10.28 10.03
C LEU A 825 -31.70 -10.39 10.53
N PRO A 826 -30.89 -11.41 10.17
CA PRO A 826 -29.49 -11.47 10.60
C PRO A 826 -28.63 -10.34 10.03
N ASN A 827 -28.96 -9.85 8.83
CA ASN A 827 -28.28 -8.69 8.23
C ASN A 827 -28.63 -7.38 8.95
N ILE A 828 -29.81 -7.31 9.59
CA ILE A 828 -30.27 -6.13 10.33
C ILE A 828 -29.79 -6.16 11.78
N LEU A 829 -29.97 -7.30 12.46
CA LEU A 829 -29.76 -7.45 13.90
C LEU A 829 -28.36 -7.98 14.22
N GLY A 830 -27.70 -8.63 13.26
CA GLY A 830 -26.47 -9.41 13.46
C GLY A 830 -26.77 -10.84 13.90
N THR A 831 -25.71 -11.65 13.98
CA THR A 831 -25.75 -13.00 14.57
C THR A 831 -24.98 -13.02 15.90
N GLU A 832 -25.33 -13.96 16.78
CA GLU A 832 -24.58 -14.24 18.00
C GLU A 832 -24.30 -15.74 18.14
N THR A 833 -23.15 -16.07 18.73
CA THR A 833 -22.75 -17.43 19.06
C THR A 833 -23.36 -17.87 20.39
N TYR A 834 -23.81 -19.12 20.47
CA TYR A 834 -24.28 -19.74 21.71
C TYR A 834 -23.92 -21.22 21.77
N TYR A 835 -23.73 -21.78 22.96
CA TYR A 835 -23.36 -23.19 23.11
C TYR A 835 -24.55 -24.13 22.88
N VAL A 836 -24.34 -25.15 22.04
CA VAL A 836 -25.30 -26.24 21.81
C VAL A 836 -24.68 -27.60 22.12
N PRO A 837 -25.46 -28.56 22.66
CA PRO A 837 -24.98 -29.93 22.82
C PRO A 837 -24.59 -30.54 21.48
N ALA A 838 -23.37 -31.04 21.36
CA ALA A 838 -22.92 -31.70 20.15
C ALA A 838 -23.50 -33.12 20.07
N VAL A 839 -23.91 -33.55 18.87
CA VAL A 839 -24.51 -34.88 18.63
C VAL A 839 -23.53 -36.02 18.95
N GLN A 840 -22.23 -35.72 19.02
CA GLN A 840 -21.15 -36.67 19.37
C GLN A 840 -20.76 -36.62 20.87
N GLY A 841 -21.48 -35.85 21.70
CA GLY A 841 -21.13 -35.56 23.09
C GLY A 841 -20.29 -34.28 23.23
N GLY A 842 -20.46 -33.57 24.35
CA GLY A 842 -19.84 -32.26 24.59
C GLY A 842 -20.67 -31.06 24.11
N PHE A 843 -20.06 -29.87 24.07
CA PHE A 843 -20.67 -28.63 23.57
C PHE A 843 -19.93 -28.15 22.32
N THR A 844 -20.68 -27.56 21.38
CA THR A 844 -20.13 -26.89 20.20
C THR A 844 -20.78 -25.51 20.05
N ASP A 845 -20.19 -24.66 19.22
CA ASP A 845 -20.76 -23.35 18.90
C ASP A 845 -21.93 -23.51 17.93
N GLY A 846 -23.09 -23.00 18.34
CA GLY A 846 -24.26 -22.74 17.50
C GLY A 846 -24.40 -21.23 17.23
N TYR A 847 -25.22 -20.88 16.24
CA TYR A 847 -25.46 -19.50 15.84
C TYR A 847 -26.95 -19.19 15.81
N ARG A 848 -27.30 -17.98 16.21
CA ARG A 848 -28.68 -17.48 16.14
C ARG A 848 -28.73 -15.98 15.90
N VAL A 849 -29.93 -15.42 15.71
CA VAL A 849 -30.11 -13.97 15.55
C VAL A 849 -29.71 -13.25 16.83
N LYS A 850 -28.91 -12.18 16.72
CA LYS A 850 -28.40 -11.44 17.87
C LYS A 850 -29.56 -10.89 18.72
N GLY A 851 -29.51 -11.17 20.02
CA GLY A 851 -30.53 -10.71 20.96
C GLY A 851 -31.89 -11.41 20.82
N GLU A 852 -31.97 -12.59 20.22
CA GLU A 852 -33.23 -13.34 19.99
C GLU A 852 -34.17 -13.38 21.21
N ARG A 853 -33.65 -13.75 22.40
CA ARG A 853 -34.44 -13.81 23.65
C ARG A 853 -34.92 -12.45 24.15
N ARG A 854 -34.31 -11.37 23.67
CA ARG A 854 -34.65 -9.97 23.97
C ARG A 854 -35.47 -9.33 22.83
N THR A 855 -35.95 -10.13 21.89
CA THR A 855 -36.82 -9.69 20.81
C THR A 855 -38.29 -9.99 21.13
N LEU A 856 -39.17 -9.09 20.73
CA LEU A 856 -40.63 -9.23 20.74
C LEU A 856 -41.13 -9.21 19.29
N ILE A 857 -41.83 -10.25 18.86
CA ILE A 857 -42.49 -10.36 17.55
C ILE A 857 -43.98 -10.02 17.74
N VAL A 858 -44.49 -9.09 16.95
CA VAL A 858 -45.87 -8.63 16.99
C VAL A 858 -46.48 -8.70 15.58
N PRO A 859 -47.30 -9.73 15.27
CA PRO A 859 -48.10 -9.71 14.06
C PRO A 859 -49.13 -8.59 14.08
N LEU A 860 -49.28 -7.90 12.96
CA LEU A 860 -50.42 -7.03 12.70
C LEU A 860 -51.61 -7.91 12.33
N MET A 861 -52.50 -8.11 13.32
CA MET A 861 -53.63 -8.99 13.15
C MET A 861 -54.64 -8.41 12.13
N ARG A 862 -55.25 -9.24 11.28
CA ARG A 862 -55.10 -10.70 11.16
C ARG A 862 -54.10 -11.11 10.07
N GLY A 863 -53.76 -10.21 9.14
CA GLY A 863 -53.02 -10.52 7.91
C GLY A 863 -51.55 -10.89 8.15
N GLY A 864 -50.89 -10.27 9.12
CA GLY A 864 -49.48 -10.50 9.42
C GLY A 864 -49.17 -11.79 10.18
N GLU A 865 -50.17 -12.46 10.75
CA GLU A 865 -49.96 -13.61 11.65
C GLU A 865 -49.28 -14.82 10.97
N PRO A 866 -49.73 -15.30 9.79
CA PRO A 866 -49.07 -16.43 9.13
C PRO A 866 -47.59 -16.16 8.81
N MET A 867 -47.25 -14.92 8.43
CA MET A 867 -45.88 -14.52 8.17
C MET A 867 -45.06 -14.38 9.46
N ALA A 868 -45.66 -13.86 10.53
CA ALA A 868 -45.00 -13.76 11.82
C ALA A 868 -44.65 -15.14 12.38
N PHE A 869 -45.47 -16.17 12.16
CA PHE A 869 -45.10 -17.55 12.51
C PHE A 869 -43.83 -18.01 11.80
N GLY A 870 -43.64 -17.64 10.53
CA GLY A 870 -42.40 -17.93 9.81
C GLY A 870 -41.18 -17.24 10.43
N VAL A 871 -41.33 -15.99 10.86
CA VAL A 871 -40.26 -15.27 11.58
C VAL A 871 -39.97 -15.92 12.93
N ALA A 872 -41.00 -16.35 13.65
CA ALA A 872 -40.88 -17.03 14.93
C ALA A 872 -40.24 -18.43 14.82
N ASP A 873 -40.42 -19.12 13.69
CA ASP A 873 -39.73 -20.39 13.42
C ASP A 873 -38.20 -20.22 13.37
N VAL A 874 -37.71 -19.04 12.95
CA VAL A 874 -36.28 -18.71 12.95
C VAL A 874 -35.82 -18.16 14.31
N MET A 875 -36.65 -17.35 14.96
CA MET A 875 -36.37 -16.74 16.26
C MET A 875 -37.14 -17.42 17.39
N ALA A 876 -36.95 -18.73 17.58
CA ALA A 876 -37.75 -19.56 18.48
C ALA A 876 -37.73 -19.10 19.96
N GLY A 877 -36.68 -18.41 20.39
CA GLY A 877 -36.54 -17.82 21.72
C GLY A 877 -37.14 -16.42 21.88
N ALA A 878 -37.66 -15.80 20.82
CA ALA A 878 -38.31 -14.50 20.88
C ALA A 878 -39.72 -14.61 21.47
N MET A 879 -40.17 -13.55 22.15
CA MET A 879 -41.56 -13.49 22.62
C MET A 879 -42.49 -13.19 21.46
N PHE A 880 -43.62 -13.87 21.39
CA PHE A 880 -44.64 -13.66 20.35
C PHE A 880 -45.91 -13.09 20.99
N LEU A 881 -46.34 -11.91 20.54
CA LEU A 881 -47.52 -11.23 21.08
C LEU A 881 -48.55 -10.96 19.99
N HIS A 882 -49.71 -11.60 20.09
CA HIS A 882 -50.85 -11.25 19.25
C HIS A 882 -51.43 -9.91 19.71
N ALA A 883 -51.34 -8.88 18.85
CA ALA A 883 -51.91 -7.57 19.10
C ALA A 883 -52.93 -7.24 18.00
N SER A 884 -54.21 -7.11 18.37
CA SER A 884 -55.28 -6.69 17.46
C SER A 884 -55.46 -5.19 17.41
N LYS A 885 -55.04 -4.50 18.48
CA LYS A 885 -55.02 -3.05 18.60
C LYS A 885 -53.78 -2.60 19.38
N PRO A 886 -53.30 -1.35 19.20
CA PRO A 886 -52.11 -0.86 19.88
C PRO A 886 -52.17 -1.02 21.42
N GLU A 887 -53.35 -0.91 22.01
CA GLU A 887 -53.55 -1.02 23.46
C GLU A 887 -53.18 -2.41 24.03
N ASP A 888 -53.19 -3.45 23.19
CA ASP A 888 -52.81 -4.82 23.59
C ASP A 888 -51.30 -4.92 23.90
N LEU A 889 -50.49 -3.97 23.38
CA LEU A 889 -49.10 -3.80 23.78
C LEU A 889 -49.03 -3.00 25.10
N THR A 890 -48.47 -3.64 26.13
CA THR A 890 -48.30 -3.07 27.47
C THR A 890 -46.81 -2.89 27.80
N GLY A 891 -46.50 -2.08 28.83
CA GLY A 891 -45.13 -1.87 29.28
C GLY A 891 -44.43 -3.15 29.76
N GLU A 892 -45.18 -4.11 30.31
CA GLU A 892 -44.65 -5.41 30.74
C GLU A 892 -44.13 -6.23 29.56
N HIS A 893 -44.77 -6.15 28.39
CA HIS A 893 -44.31 -6.84 27.17
C HIS A 893 -42.98 -6.29 26.66
N LEU A 894 -42.66 -5.03 26.97
CA LEU A 894 -41.42 -4.36 26.54
C LEU A 894 -40.29 -4.49 27.57
N LYS A 895 -40.58 -4.91 28.80
CA LYS A 895 -39.59 -5.02 29.87
C LYS A 895 -38.54 -6.08 29.53
N GLY A 896 -37.26 -5.71 29.59
CA GLY A 896 -36.16 -6.60 29.22
C GLY A 896 -36.04 -6.93 27.72
N ARG A 897 -36.80 -6.24 26.84
CA ARG A 897 -36.71 -6.39 25.38
C ARG A 897 -35.91 -5.27 24.75
N ASP A 898 -34.97 -5.61 23.89
CA ASP A 898 -34.12 -4.65 23.19
C ASP A 898 -34.65 -4.37 21.77
N THR A 899 -35.42 -5.32 21.21
CA THR A 899 -35.91 -5.27 19.82
C THR A 899 -37.40 -5.61 19.73
N VAL A 900 -38.14 -4.87 18.91
CA VAL A 900 -39.53 -5.16 18.54
C VAL A 900 -39.61 -5.37 17.02
N VAL A 901 -40.09 -6.53 16.59
CA VAL A 901 -40.31 -6.91 15.19
C VAL A 901 -41.81 -6.89 14.91
N LEU A 902 -42.26 -5.89 14.15
CA LEU A 902 -43.64 -5.79 13.68
C LEU A 902 -43.77 -6.51 12.34
N VAL A 903 -44.74 -7.40 12.20
CA VAL A 903 -44.89 -8.23 10.98
C VAL A 903 -46.26 -8.02 10.37
N ASP A 904 -46.31 -7.64 9.09
CA ASP A 904 -47.55 -7.48 8.34
C ASP A 904 -47.44 -8.16 6.97
N SER A 905 -48.53 -8.72 6.45
CA SER A 905 -48.52 -9.28 5.10
C SER A 905 -48.37 -8.19 4.05
N VAL A 906 -49.15 -7.11 4.17
CA VAL A 906 -49.17 -6.01 3.20
C VAL A 906 -49.42 -4.70 3.93
N VAL A 907 -48.52 -3.74 3.76
CA VAL A 907 -48.67 -2.41 4.32
C VAL A 907 -49.32 -1.50 3.27
N ASN A 908 -50.62 -1.27 3.43
CA ASN A 908 -51.37 -0.27 2.64
C ASN A 908 -51.03 1.12 3.18
N SER A 909 -51.95 1.88 3.78
CA SER A 909 -51.71 3.26 4.27
C SER A 909 -50.73 3.45 5.45
N GLY A 910 -50.04 2.39 5.89
CA GLY A 910 -49.11 2.41 7.02
C GLY A 910 -49.70 2.84 8.37
N LYS A 911 -51.02 3.07 8.46
CA LYS A 911 -51.69 3.61 9.65
C LYS A 911 -51.51 2.70 10.86
N SER A 912 -51.81 1.41 10.71
CA SER A 912 -51.71 0.41 11.78
C SER A 912 -50.28 0.23 12.29
N VAL A 913 -49.29 0.26 11.39
CA VAL A 913 -47.86 0.23 11.75
C VAL A 913 -47.49 1.48 12.56
N ARG A 914 -47.89 2.68 12.11
CA ARG A 914 -47.61 3.94 12.82
C ARG A 914 -48.24 3.98 14.21
N GLU A 915 -49.47 3.51 14.36
CA GLU A 915 -50.16 3.43 15.65
C GLU A 915 -49.41 2.52 16.63
N LEU A 916 -48.96 1.34 16.18
CA LEU A 916 -48.17 0.41 17.00
C LEU A 916 -46.77 0.96 17.33
N VAL A 917 -46.07 1.58 16.37
CA VAL A 917 -44.77 2.23 16.61
C VAL A 917 -44.93 3.38 17.62
N GLY A 918 -45.97 4.20 17.45
CA GLY A 918 -46.30 5.28 18.37
C GLY A 918 -46.57 4.76 19.79
N ARG A 919 -47.29 3.64 19.90
CA ARG A 919 -47.52 2.97 21.19
C ARG A 919 -46.23 2.46 21.84
N VAL A 920 -45.34 1.81 21.09
CA VAL A 920 -44.03 1.35 21.60
C VAL A 920 -43.26 2.54 22.17
N ARG A 921 -43.14 3.63 21.39
CA ARG A 921 -42.42 4.84 21.82
C ARG A 921 -43.06 5.48 23.05
N LYS A 922 -44.40 5.56 23.12
CA LYS A 922 -45.12 6.09 24.29
C LYS A 922 -44.79 5.29 25.55
N LEU A 923 -44.82 3.96 25.46
CA LEU A 923 -44.48 3.07 26.58
C LEU A 923 -43.00 3.16 26.99
N GLU A 924 -42.07 3.40 26.06
CA GLU A 924 -40.66 3.67 26.39
C GLU A 924 -40.49 4.95 27.20
N VAL A 925 -41.23 6.02 26.86
CA VAL A 925 -41.19 7.28 27.60
C VAL A 925 -41.78 7.11 29.00
N GLU A 926 -42.94 6.46 29.12
CA GLU A 926 -43.59 6.19 30.41
C GLU A 926 -42.71 5.32 31.34
N ALA A 927 -41.94 4.38 30.79
CA ALA A 927 -41.00 3.55 31.55
C ALA A 927 -39.83 4.39 32.08
N ARG A 928 -39.24 5.25 31.24
CA ARG A 928 -38.12 6.15 31.61
C ARG A 928 -38.52 7.16 32.68
N GLU A 929 -39.73 7.72 32.60
CA GLU A 929 -40.22 8.66 33.61
C GLU A 929 -40.44 7.98 34.97
N LYS A 930 -40.91 6.73 34.99
CA LYS A 930 -41.06 5.94 36.23
C LYS A 930 -39.71 5.55 36.85
N GLU A 931 -38.71 5.23 36.04
CA GLU A 931 -37.34 4.96 36.51
C GLU A 931 -36.63 6.22 37.00
N GLY A 932 -36.76 7.35 36.30
CA GLY A 932 -36.22 8.63 36.73
C GLY A 932 -36.83 9.16 38.03
N ARG A 933 -38.10 8.83 38.31
CA ARG A 933 -38.73 9.10 39.62
C ARG A 933 -38.18 8.21 40.73
N LYS A 934 -37.98 6.91 40.48
CA LYS A 934 -37.37 5.99 41.45
C LYS A 934 -35.89 6.31 41.74
N GLN A 935 -35.14 6.79 40.75
CA GLN A 935 -33.74 7.21 40.92
C GLN A 935 -33.58 8.52 41.71
N LYS A 936 -34.64 9.33 41.83
CA LYS A 936 -34.66 10.52 42.70
C LYS A 936 -34.97 10.18 44.18
N GLU A 937 -35.38 8.96 44.49
CA GLU A 937 -35.78 8.54 45.85
C GLU A 937 -34.87 7.46 46.48
N GLY A 938 -33.75 7.08 45.83
CA GLY A 938 -32.77 6.17 46.42
C GLY A 938 -31.39 6.28 45.78
N GLU A 939 -30.37 6.57 46.58
CA GLU A 939 -28.97 6.68 46.17
C GLU A 939 -28.35 5.34 45.76
N GLU A 940 -27.34 5.45 44.89
CA GLU A 940 -26.38 4.45 44.39
C GLU A 940 -26.73 3.59 43.15
N GLY A 941 -26.27 4.09 42.00
CA GLY A 941 -25.08 3.48 41.38
C GLY A 941 -25.25 2.36 40.35
N LYS A 942 -25.72 2.69 39.14
CA LYS A 942 -25.16 2.20 37.86
C LYS A 942 -25.74 3.00 36.68
N LYS A 943 -24.93 3.87 36.06
CA LYS A 943 -25.24 4.48 34.76
C LYS A 943 -25.11 3.42 33.66
N GLY A 944 -26.15 2.61 33.48
CA GLY A 944 -26.38 1.91 32.23
C GLY A 944 -26.90 2.93 31.21
N ALA A 945 -26.18 3.16 30.12
CA ALA A 945 -26.74 3.83 28.97
C ALA A 945 -27.85 2.93 28.40
N GLU A 946 -29.10 3.15 28.78
CA GLU A 946 -30.22 2.42 28.19
C GLU A 946 -30.45 2.88 26.75
N ASN A 947 -30.00 2.04 25.82
CA ASN A 947 -30.24 2.18 24.40
C ASN A 947 -31.75 2.27 24.12
N LYS A 948 -32.17 3.21 23.27
CA LYS A 948 -33.54 3.22 22.69
C LYS A 948 -33.80 1.85 22.03
N LYS A 949 -34.97 1.23 22.24
CA LYS A 949 -35.26 -0.09 21.64
C LYS A 949 -35.26 0.01 20.13
N LYS A 950 -34.80 -1.04 19.48
CA LYS A 950 -34.77 -1.15 18.02
C LYS A 950 -36.12 -1.65 17.52
N ILE A 951 -36.74 -0.92 16.58
CA ILE A 951 -37.99 -1.34 15.96
C ILE A 951 -37.70 -1.76 14.52
N VAL A 952 -38.12 -2.95 14.14
CA VAL A 952 -37.99 -3.52 12.79
C VAL A 952 -39.38 -3.83 12.27
N VAL A 953 -39.71 -3.43 11.04
CA VAL A 953 -40.94 -3.84 10.36
C VAL A 953 -40.59 -4.82 9.25
N VAL A 954 -41.35 -5.91 9.17
CA VAL A 954 -41.20 -6.96 8.17
C VAL A 954 -42.53 -7.07 7.42
N ALA A 955 -42.48 -6.93 6.09
CA ALA A 955 -43.64 -7.07 5.23
C ALA A 955 -43.31 -7.60 3.84
N GLU A 956 -44.28 -8.19 3.14
CA GLU A 956 -44.12 -8.62 1.74
C GLU A 956 -44.21 -7.44 0.77
N ALA A 957 -45.25 -6.60 0.92
CA ALA A 957 -45.48 -5.44 0.05
C ALA A 957 -45.85 -4.17 0.83
N VAL A 958 -45.52 -3.00 0.27
CA VAL A 958 -45.87 -1.67 0.81
C VAL A 958 -46.43 -0.80 -0.34
N GLN A 959 -47.51 -0.05 -0.12
CA GLN A 959 -48.15 0.79 -1.14
C GLN A 959 -47.55 2.22 -1.23
N GLU A 960 -47.49 2.81 -2.43
CA GLU A 960 -46.96 4.17 -2.65
C GLU A 960 -47.76 5.25 -1.95
N GLY A 961 -47.07 6.07 -1.15
CA GLY A 961 -47.66 7.18 -0.40
C GLY A 961 -48.26 6.82 0.97
N ALA A 962 -48.28 5.54 1.32
CA ALA A 962 -48.73 5.03 2.61
C ALA A 962 -48.07 5.67 3.83
N ILE A 963 -46.77 5.90 3.74
CA ILE A 963 -45.93 6.34 4.86
C ILE A 963 -45.18 7.58 4.37
N ARG A 964 -45.92 8.70 4.24
CA ARG A 964 -45.36 10.01 3.88
C ARG A 964 -44.89 10.84 5.07
N GLU A 965 -45.14 10.38 6.30
CA GLU A 965 -44.65 11.04 7.52
C GLU A 965 -44.09 10.02 8.50
N GLU A 966 -42.84 10.29 8.90
CA GLU A 966 -41.96 9.47 9.74
C GLU A 966 -41.64 8.09 9.18
N GLY A 967 -40.33 7.81 9.05
CA GLY A 967 -39.85 6.68 8.25
C GLY A 967 -40.41 5.32 8.67
N LEU A 968 -40.62 4.44 7.69
CA LEU A 968 -40.20 3.03 7.71
C LEU A 968 -40.58 2.31 6.39
N LEU A 969 -39.60 1.66 5.73
CA LEU A 969 -39.62 0.52 4.77
C LEU A 969 -40.53 0.48 3.51
N TRP A 970 -40.05 -0.26 2.49
CA TRP A 970 -40.71 -0.69 1.25
C TRP A 970 -40.42 -2.17 0.93
N GLY A 971 -41.38 -2.84 0.28
CA GLY A 971 -41.45 -4.25 -0.19
C GLY A 971 -42.11 -4.35 -1.59
N LEU A 972 -42.31 -5.54 -2.15
CA LEU A 972 -42.40 -5.90 -3.59
C LEU A 972 -43.64 -5.44 -4.42
N ASP A 973 -43.36 -4.60 -5.42
CA ASP A 973 -43.97 -4.39 -6.76
C ASP A 973 -45.48 -4.13 -6.92
N GLY A 974 -45.77 -2.93 -7.46
CA GLY A 974 -47.03 -2.53 -8.10
C GLY A 974 -46.77 -1.41 -9.12
N ARG A 975 -46.51 -1.78 -10.39
CA ARG A 975 -46.33 -0.86 -11.56
C ARG A 975 -47.42 0.23 -11.60
N ARG A 976 -47.25 1.48 -12.07
CA ARG A 976 -46.41 2.06 -13.16
C ARG A 976 -46.41 3.62 -13.04
N ILE A 977 -45.41 4.27 -13.68
CA ILE A 977 -45.24 5.73 -14.00
C ILE A 977 -44.45 6.51 -12.91
N ALA A 978 -43.30 7.16 -13.10
CA ALA A 978 -42.50 7.58 -14.27
C ALA A 978 -41.00 7.58 -13.91
N ASN A 979 -40.17 7.37 -14.93
CA ASN A 979 -38.70 7.47 -14.98
C ASN A 979 -38.03 8.42 -13.94
N PRO A 980 -37.18 7.91 -13.02
CA PRO A 980 -35.98 8.60 -12.58
C PRO A 980 -34.78 7.93 -13.23
N ARG A 981 -34.06 8.70 -14.05
CA ARG A 981 -32.84 8.28 -14.73
C ARG A 981 -31.79 7.85 -13.69
N ILE A 982 -31.62 6.55 -13.52
CA ILE A 982 -30.38 5.98 -13.01
C ILE A 982 -29.35 6.19 -14.11
N CYS A 983 -28.26 6.90 -13.81
CA CYS A 983 -27.09 7.04 -14.68
C CYS A 983 -26.40 5.67 -14.85
N LEU A 984 -26.97 4.85 -15.72
CA LEU A 984 -26.29 3.79 -16.46
C LEU A 984 -26.17 4.30 -17.91
N PRO A 985 -24.96 4.48 -18.45
CA PRO A 985 -24.80 4.94 -19.83
C PRO A 985 -25.47 3.96 -20.80
N GLN A 986 -26.52 4.43 -21.47
CA GLN A 986 -27.24 3.74 -22.55
C GLN A 986 -26.45 3.75 -23.87
N ALA A 987 -25.12 3.69 -23.80
CA ALA A 987 -24.21 3.81 -24.94
C ALA A 987 -23.28 2.59 -25.04
N TYR A 988 -23.85 1.38 -25.09
CA TYR A 988 -23.05 0.18 -25.41
C TYR A 988 -23.83 -0.88 -26.21
N GLU A 989 -24.63 -0.44 -27.18
CA GLU A 989 -25.22 -1.36 -28.18
C GLU A 989 -24.94 -0.99 -29.63
N ARG A 990 -24.20 0.10 -29.92
CA ARG A 990 -23.88 0.47 -31.31
C ARG A 990 -22.48 1.05 -31.47
N THR A 991 -21.45 0.22 -31.31
CA THR A 991 -20.20 0.40 -32.06
C THR A 991 -19.51 -0.96 -32.24
N ILE A 992 -20.00 -1.72 -33.21
CA ILE A 992 -19.16 -2.72 -33.88
C ILE A 992 -18.23 -1.93 -34.78
N SER A 993 -16.93 -1.88 -34.45
CA SER A 993 -15.84 -2.07 -35.40
C SER A 993 -14.49 -1.77 -34.75
N THR A 994 -13.62 -2.79 -34.82
CA THR A 994 -12.15 -2.71 -34.90
C THR A 994 -11.33 -2.18 -33.71
N LYS A 995 -10.59 -3.15 -33.13
CA LYS A 995 -9.34 -3.08 -32.34
C LYS A 995 -9.45 -2.86 -30.82
N MET A 996 -9.32 -3.98 -30.09
CA MET A 996 -8.96 -4.03 -28.67
C MET A 996 -7.91 -5.16 -28.48
N PRO A 997 -6.84 -4.97 -27.69
CA PRO A 997 -5.97 -6.06 -27.23
C PRO A 997 -6.62 -6.78 -26.05
N CYS A 998 -6.66 -8.11 -26.11
CA CYS A 998 -7.34 -8.99 -25.15
C CYS A 998 -6.30 -9.60 -24.20
N ALA A 999 -6.63 -9.79 -22.92
CA ALA A 999 -5.78 -10.29 -21.82
C ALA A 999 -5.16 -11.70 -22.01
N ILE A 1000 -5.31 -12.31 -23.19
CA ILE A 1000 -4.61 -13.54 -23.60
C ILE A 1000 -3.34 -13.22 -24.42
N LEU A 1001 -3.18 -11.98 -24.93
CA LEU A 1001 -2.09 -11.59 -25.85
C LEU A 1001 -0.90 -10.88 -25.18
N SER A 1002 -0.93 -10.60 -23.87
CA SER A 1002 0.24 -10.06 -23.14
C SER A 1002 1.30 -11.14 -22.84
N CYS A 1003 1.05 -12.41 -23.17
CA CYS A 1003 2.05 -13.48 -23.13
C CYS A 1003 2.47 -13.83 -24.57
N ASN A 1004 3.77 -13.99 -24.79
CA ASN A 1004 4.37 -14.47 -26.04
C ASN A 1004 3.49 -15.52 -26.74
N GLY A 1005 3.35 -15.47 -28.07
CA GLY A 1005 2.55 -16.45 -28.85
C GLY A 1005 2.87 -17.92 -28.55
N HIS A 1006 4.09 -18.21 -28.09
CA HIS A 1006 4.53 -19.51 -27.59
C HIS A 1006 3.71 -20.03 -26.39
N PHE A 1007 3.34 -19.18 -25.43
CA PHE A 1007 2.64 -19.61 -24.20
C PHE A 1007 1.17 -19.96 -24.45
N ARG A 1008 0.49 -19.19 -25.32
CA ARG A 1008 -0.89 -19.50 -25.74
C ARG A 1008 -0.96 -20.86 -26.44
N HIS A 1009 -0.01 -21.11 -27.34
CA HIS A 1009 0.11 -22.39 -28.03
C HIS A 1009 0.40 -23.56 -27.08
N LEU A 1010 1.18 -23.34 -26.01
CA LEU A 1010 1.40 -24.33 -24.94
C LEU A 1010 0.10 -24.66 -24.17
N ILE A 1011 -0.68 -23.64 -23.80
CA ILE A 1011 -1.97 -23.82 -23.11
C ILE A 1011 -2.99 -24.56 -23.99
N ASP A 1012 -3.08 -24.20 -25.28
CA ASP A 1012 -3.99 -24.86 -26.23
C ASP A 1012 -3.58 -26.32 -26.47
N LYS A 1013 -2.28 -26.61 -26.58
CA LYS A 1013 -1.76 -27.99 -26.62
C LYS A 1013 -2.06 -28.74 -25.32
N TRP A 1014 -1.95 -28.09 -24.17
CA TRP A 1014 -2.25 -28.71 -22.87
C TRP A 1014 -3.74 -29.05 -22.72
N HIS A 1015 -4.65 -28.13 -23.06
CA HIS A 1015 -6.10 -28.42 -23.08
C HIS A 1015 -6.45 -29.53 -24.07
N SER A 1016 -5.75 -29.58 -25.22
CA SER A 1016 -5.88 -30.66 -26.19
C SER A 1016 -5.39 -32.00 -25.62
N LEU A 1017 -4.29 -32.02 -24.87
CA LEU A 1017 -3.75 -33.20 -24.19
C LEU A 1017 -4.69 -33.72 -23.08
N LEU A 1018 -5.35 -32.83 -22.33
CA LEU A 1018 -6.35 -33.24 -21.35
C LEU A 1018 -7.57 -33.91 -22.01
N SER A 1019 -7.91 -33.49 -23.24
CA SER A 1019 -8.99 -34.06 -24.06
C SER A 1019 -10.31 -34.19 -23.30
N LEU A 1020 -10.68 -33.17 -22.53
CA LEU A 1020 -11.94 -33.11 -21.79
C LEU A 1020 -13.13 -32.81 -22.73
N PRO A 1021 -14.34 -33.33 -22.44
CA PRO A 1021 -15.54 -33.04 -23.21
C PRO A 1021 -15.81 -31.53 -23.29
N ARG A 1022 -16.15 -31.04 -24.49
CA ARG A 1022 -16.53 -29.65 -24.70
C ARG A 1022 -17.89 -29.35 -24.05
N GLN A 1023 -18.03 -28.17 -23.46
CA GLN A 1023 -19.30 -27.73 -22.90
C GLN A 1023 -20.14 -26.99 -23.95
N PRO A 1024 -21.46 -27.26 -24.06
CA PRO A 1024 -22.26 -26.80 -25.19
C PRO A 1024 -22.70 -25.33 -25.11
N HIS A 1025 -22.71 -24.71 -23.93
CA HIS A 1025 -23.28 -23.37 -23.72
C HIS A 1025 -22.37 -22.42 -22.93
N THR A 1026 -22.29 -21.17 -23.39
CA THR A 1026 -21.56 -20.07 -22.72
C THR A 1026 -22.07 -19.80 -21.28
N SER A 1027 -23.33 -20.08 -21.00
CA SER A 1027 -23.94 -19.91 -19.67
C SER A 1027 -23.27 -20.78 -18.60
N TRP A 1028 -22.80 -21.98 -18.97
CA TRP A 1028 -22.09 -22.87 -18.07
C TRP A 1028 -20.76 -22.26 -17.62
N TYR A 1029 -19.99 -21.72 -18.57
CA TYR A 1029 -18.72 -21.05 -18.29
C TYR A 1029 -18.90 -19.77 -17.47
N ARG A 1030 -19.96 -19.00 -17.73
CA ARG A 1030 -20.29 -17.80 -16.94
C ARG A 1030 -20.69 -18.13 -15.51
N ALA A 1031 -21.55 -19.12 -15.31
CA ALA A 1031 -21.96 -19.57 -13.98
C ALA A 1031 -20.77 -20.12 -13.20
N ARG A 1032 -19.95 -20.96 -13.82
CA ARG A 1032 -18.76 -21.51 -13.17
C ARG A 1032 -17.72 -20.44 -12.83
N LEU A 1033 -17.49 -19.49 -13.74
CA LEU A 1033 -16.59 -18.36 -13.49
C LEU A 1033 -17.09 -17.51 -12.31
N ALA A 1034 -18.40 -17.27 -12.21
CA ALA A 1034 -18.98 -16.53 -11.08
C ALA A 1034 -18.81 -17.27 -9.74
N ASP A 1035 -18.88 -18.61 -9.74
CA ASP A 1035 -18.63 -19.41 -8.55
C ASP A 1035 -17.14 -19.36 -8.14
N GLU A 1036 -16.20 -19.57 -9.07
CA GLU A 1036 -14.76 -19.52 -8.75
C GLU A 1036 -14.33 -18.11 -8.28
N LEU A 1037 -14.94 -17.05 -8.82
CA LEU A 1037 -14.68 -15.68 -8.37
C LEU A 1037 -15.18 -15.43 -6.94
N ARG A 1038 -16.31 -16.04 -6.55
CA ARG A 1038 -16.82 -15.97 -5.18
C ARG A 1038 -15.93 -16.77 -4.22
N GLU A 1039 -15.48 -17.95 -4.63
CA GLU A 1039 -14.53 -18.77 -3.84
C GLU A 1039 -13.18 -18.02 -3.68
N LEU A 1040 -12.74 -17.27 -4.69
CA LEU A 1040 -11.57 -16.38 -4.61
C LEU A 1040 -11.77 -15.20 -3.64
N GLU A 1041 -12.96 -14.59 -3.60
CA GLU A 1041 -13.30 -13.52 -2.64
C GLU A 1041 -13.27 -14.04 -1.19
N ASP A 1042 -13.73 -15.28 -0.96
CA ASP A 1042 -13.80 -15.92 0.36
C ASP A 1042 -12.44 -16.48 0.86
N ALA A 1043 -11.41 -16.49 0.00
CA ALA A 1043 -10.12 -17.08 0.34
C ALA A 1043 -9.29 -16.22 1.31
N ALA A 1044 -9.08 -16.71 2.54
CA ALA A 1044 -8.36 -15.97 3.59
C ALA A 1044 -6.81 -16.04 3.52
N THR A 1045 -6.22 -17.14 3.03
CA THR A 1045 -4.76 -17.36 3.06
C THR A 1045 -4.11 -17.21 1.68
N LEU A 1046 -2.81 -16.93 1.62
CA LEU A 1046 -2.08 -16.69 0.36
C LEU A 1046 -2.09 -17.92 -0.57
N LEU A 1047 -1.97 -19.14 -0.02
CA LEU A 1047 -2.06 -20.38 -0.77
C LEU A 1047 -3.47 -20.67 -1.26
N HIS A 1048 -4.49 -20.35 -0.45
CA HIS A 1048 -5.89 -20.50 -0.85
C HIS A 1048 -6.23 -19.53 -1.98
N LYS A 1049 -5.83 -18.25 -1.87
CA LYS A 1049 -5.97 -17.28 -2.97
C LYS A 1049 -5.26 -17.72 -4.25
N LEU A 1050 -4.07 -18.31 -4.16
CA LEU A 1050 -3.35 -18.85 -5.32
C LEU A 1050 -4.10 -20.03 -5.97
N SER A 1051 -4.68 -20.92 -5.15
CA SER A 1051 -5.52 -22.04 -5.59
C SER A 1051 -6.77 -21.56 -6.33
N GLU A 1052 -7.50 -20.60 -5.76
CA GLU A 1052 -8.74 -20.09 -6.35
C GLU A 1052 -8.45 -19.24 -7.60
N THR A 1053 -7.35 -18.49 -7.61
CA THR A 1053 -6.89 -17.76 -8.81
C THR A 1053 -6.57 -18.73 -9.96
N ALA A 1054 -5.98 -19.89 -9.65
CA ALA A 1054 -5.72 -20.92 -10.65
C ALA A 1054 -7.01 -21.53 -11.23
N ASP A 1055 -8.07 -21.67 -10.42
CA ASP A 1055 -9.35 -22.21 -10.88
C ASP A 1055 -10.07 -21.20 -11.80
N VAL A 1056 -9.99 -19.90 -11.49
CA VAL A 1056 -10.44 -18.81 -12.38
C VAL A 1056 -9.69 -18.84 -13.74
N PHE A 1057 -8.36 -18.97 -13.73
CA PHE A 1057 -7.55 -19.05 -14.96
C PHE A 1057 -7.86 -20.30 -15.79
N TYR A 1058 -8.15 -21.42 -15.12
CA TYR A 1058 -8.56 -22.63 -15.79
C TYR A 1058 -9.89 -22.44 -16.53
N ILE A 1059 -10.91 -21.84 -15.91
CA ILE A 1059 -12.21 -21.60 -16.55
C ILE A 1059 -12.10 -20.64 -17.73
N ILE A 1060 -11.32 -19.56 -17.59
CA ILE A 1060 -11.11 -18.59 -18.68
C ILE A 1060 -10.37 -19.24 -19.86
N SER A 1061 -9.26 -19.94 -19.60
CA SER A 1061 -8.50 -20.61 -20.67
C SER A 1061 -9.27 -21.74 -21.31
N ARG A 1062 -10.07 -22.49 -20.55
CA ARG A 1062 -10.92 -23.56 -21.07
C ARG A 1062 -12.05 -23.03 -21.93
N ALA A 1063 -12.71 -21.94 -21.52
CA ALA A 1063 -13.72 -21.28 -22.32
C ALA A 1063 -13.15 -20.80 -23.66
N ALA A 1064 -11.94 -20.25 -23.66
CA ALA A 1064 -11.24 -19.85 -24.89
C ALA A 1064 -10.93 -21.05 -25.81
N HIS A 1065 -10.46 -22.18 -25.25
CA HIS A 1065 -10.20 -23.42 -26.00
C HIS A 1065 -11.46 -24.04 -26.60
N ASP A 1066 -12.59 -23.97 -25.88
CA ASP A 1066 -13.89 -24.45 -26.33
C ASP A 1066 -14.59 -23.50 -27.33
N GLY A 1067 -14.00 -22.33 -27.63
CA GLY A 1067 -14.51 -21.39 -28.64
C GLY A 1067 -15.34 -20.21 -28.10
N PHE A 1068 -15.29 -19.94 -26.79
CA PHE A 1068 -16.04 -18.89 -26.09
C PHE A 1068 -15.14 -17.79 -25.48
N PRO A 1069 -14.45 -16.97 -26.30
CA PRO A 1069 -13.49 -15.98 -25.81
C PRO A 1069 -14.12 -14.77 -25.07
N SER A 1070 -15.43 -14.60 -25.14
CA SER A 1070 -16.15 -13.44 -24.55
C SER A 1070 -16.54 -13.61 -23.07
N VAL A 1071 -16.19 -14.72 -22.43
CA VAL A 1071 -16.57 -15.01 -21.03
C VAL A 1071 -15.84 -14.12 -20.02
N GLY A 1072 -14.67 -13.55 -20.37
CA GLY A 1072 -13.88 -12.65 -19.52
C GLY A 1072 -14.20 -11.15 -19.62
N ARG A 1073 -15.27 -10.76 -20.32
CA ARG A 1073 -15.53 -9.35 -20.69
C ARG A 1073 -16.24 -8.50 -19.62
N HIS A 1074 -16.54 -9.07 -18.44
CA HIS A 1074 -17.23 -8.37 -17.35
C HIS A 1074 -16.42 -8.49 -16.05
N GLY A 1075 -15.86 -7.37 -15.58
CA GLY A 1075 -15.31 -7.19 -14.24
C GLY A 1075 -14.00 -7.93 -13.89
N ALA A 1076 -13.85 -9.21 -14.26
CA ALA A 1076 -12.75 -10.05 -13.80
C ALA A 1076 -11.38 -9.77 -14.47
N GLY A 1077 -11.35 -9.03 -15.58
CA GLY A 1077 -10.10 -8.69 -16.28
C GLY A 1077 -9.20 -7.72 -15.53
N ALA A 1078 -9.77 -6.82 -14.72
CA ALA A 1078 -9.03 -5.74 -14.07
C ALA A 1078 -8.14 -6.23 -12.91
N ASP A 1079 -8.63 -7.15 -12.07
CA ASP A 1079 -7.86 -7.70 -10.95
C ASP A 1079 -6.74 -8.66 -11.42
N ILE A 1080 -6.95 -9.34 -12.54
CA ILE A 1080 -5.98 -10.24 -13.16
C ILE A 1080 -4.86 -9.46 -13.88
N GLU A 1081 -5.16 -8.29 -14.45
CA GLU A 1081 -4.16 -7.37 -15.00
C GLU A 1081 -3.33 -6.67 -13.92
N MET A 1082 -3.92 -6.38 -12.74
CA MET A 1082 -3.25 -5.75 -11.59
C MET A 1082 -2.32 -6.69 -10.81
N MET A 1083 -2.37 -8.01 -11.05
CA MET A 1083 -1.41 -8.96 -10.50
C MET A 1083 0.00 -8.71 -11.06
N SER A 1084 1.03 -8.78 -10.21
CA SER A 1084 2.42 -8.75 -10.71
C SER A 1084 2.65 -9.93 -11.67
N ARG A 1085 3.55 -9.75 -12.65
CA ARG A 1085 3.90 -10.77 -13.64
C ARG A 1085 4.24 -12.11 -12.98
N TRP A 1086 4.94 -12.07 -11.84
CA TRP A 1086 5.27 -13.21 -10.99
C TRP A 1086 4.06 -13.93 -10.41
N LYS A 1087 3.07 -13.21 -9.85
CA LYS A 1087 1.86 -13.83 -9.32
C LYS A 1087 1.05 -14.53 -10.41
N ARG A 1088 1.02 -13.96 -11.63
CA ARG A 1088 0.39 -14.62 -12.79
C ARG A 1088 1.12 -15.90 -13.19
N VAL A 1089 2.45 -15.87 -13.27
CA VAL A 1089 3.26 -17.06 -13.59
C VAL A 1089 3.07 -18.15 -12.55
N MET A 1090 3.06 -17.79 -11.26
CA MET A 1090 2.80 -18.75 -10.17
C MET A 1090 1.38 -19.34 -10.24
N ALA A 1091 0.36 -18.53 -10.53
CA ALA A 1091 -1.02 -19.01 -10.71
C ALA A 1091 -1.15 -19.94 -11.92
N TRP A 1092 -0.51 -19.62 -13.06
CA TRP A 1092 -0.46 -20.50 -14.23
C TRP A 1092 0.28 -21.81 -13.95
N GLY A 1093 1.43 -21.75 -13.28
CA GLY A 1093 2.19 -22.94 -12.89
C GLY A 1093 1.40 -23.83 -11.93
N TYR A 1094 0.73 -23.22 -10.94
CA TYR A 1094 -0.14 -23.92 -10.00
C TYR A 1094 -1.35 -24.54 -10.70
N MET A 1095 -2.01 -23.83 -11.62
CA MET A 1095 -3.10 -24.36 -12.45
C MET A 1095 -2.67 -25.60 -13.24
N LEU A 1096 -1.56 -25.51 -13.98
CA LEU A 1096 -1.05 -26.63 -14.77
C LEU A 1096 -0.75 -27.83 -13.87
N GLY A 1097 -0.10 -27.65 -12.73
CA GLY A 1097 0.18 -28.72 -11.76
C GLY A 1097 -1.10 -29.34 -11.17
N LYS A 1098 -2.03 -28.50 -10.69
CA LYS A 1098 -3.29 -28.90 -10.04
C LYS A 1098 -4.17 -29.72 -10.99
N TYR A 1099 -4.43 -29.22 -12.18
CA TYR A 1099 -5.32 -29.88 -13.15
C TYR A 1099 -4.66 -31.08 -13.85
N THR A 1100 -3.34 -31.06 -14.08
CA THR A 1100 -2.62 -32.24 -14.61
C THR A 1100 -2.55 -33.38 -13.59
N SER A 1101 -2.33 -33.06 -12.30
CA SER A 1101 -2.38 -34.06 -11.23
C SER A 1101 -3.77 -34.68 -11.11
N ARG A 1102 -4.83 -33.86 -11.13
CA ARG A 1102 -6.23 -34.35 -11.11
C ARG A 1102 -6.54 -35.24 -12.32
N TRP A 1103 -6.13 -34.83 -13.52
CA TRP A 1103 -6.28 -35.65 -14.73
C TRP A 1103 -5.54 -36.99 -14.63
N GLY A 1104 -4.28 -36.99 -14.17
CA GLY A 1104 -3.49 -38.19 -13.96
C GLY A 1104 -4.10 -39.14 -12.93
N PHE A 1105 -4.67 -38.59 -11.85
CA PHE A 1105 -5.37 -39.37 -10.83
C PHE A 1105 -6.51 -40.18 -11.46
N TRP A 1106 -7.38 -39.53 -12.23
CA TRP A 1106 -8.53 -40.18 -12.83
C TRP A 1106 -8.15 -41.22 -13.89
N ARG A 1107 -7.14 -40.93 -14.73
CA ARG A 1107 -6.62 -41.91 -15.69
C ARG A 1107 -6.08 -43.16 -15.00
N THR A 1108 -5.36 -42.99 -13.90
CA THR A 1108 -4.78 -44.09 -13.13
C THR A 1108 -5.87 -44.88 -12.41
N ALA A 1109 -6.85 -44.22 -11.81
CA ALA A 1109 -8.00 -44.87 -11.19
C ALA A 1109 -8.83 -45.69 -12.20
N GLY A 1110 -9.06 -45.13 -13.40
CA GLY A 1110 -9.73 -45.80 -14.51
C GLY A 1110 -8.96 -47.03 -15.00
N TRP A 1111 -7.64 -46.92 -15.16
CA TRP A 1111 -6.77 -48.03 -15.55
C TRP A 1111 -6.75 -49.15 -14.51
N LEU A 1112 -6.59 -48.82 -13.22
CA LEU A 1112 -6.60 -49.78 -12.11
C LEU A 1112 -7.96 -50.51 -11.98
N CYS A 1113 -9.07 -49.85 -12.34
CA CYS A 1113 -10.40 -50.48 -12.33
C CYS A 1113 -10.71 -51.27 -13.62
N GLY A 1114 -10.24 -50.78 -14.77
CA GLY A 1114 -10.45 -51.39 -16.09
C GLY A 1114 -9.53 -52.58 -16.39
N GLY A 1115 -8.36 -52.65 -15.75
CA GLY A 1115 -7.40 -53.77 -15.89
C GLY A 1115 -7.92 -55.13 -15.42
N CYS A 1116 -9.03 -55.17 -14.67
CA CYS A 1116 -9.65 -56.41 -14.19
C CYS A 1116 -10.55 -57.12 -15.22
N ARG A 1117 -10.79 -56.59 -16.43
CA ARG A 1117 -11.72 -57.19 -17.40
C ARG A 1117 -11.14 -58.31 -18.28
N ARG A 1118 -9.87 -58.73 -18.07
CA ARG A 1118 -9.21 -59.71 -18.96
C ARG A 1118 -9.15 -61.16 -18.49
N ASN A 1119 -9.56 -61.50 -17.27
CA ASN A 1119 -9.54 -62.90 -16.82
C ASN A 1119 -10.88 -63.32 -16.22
N GLY A 1120 -11.57 -64.27 -16.86
CA GLY A 1120 -12.65 -65.05 -16.26
C GLY A 1120 -13.96 -65.05 -17.05
N ALA A 1121 -14.15 -66.08 -17.85
CA ALA A 1121 -15.37 -66.37 -18.59
C ALA A 1121 -16.42 -67.12 -17.74
N SER A 1122 -17.67 -67.11 -18.26
CA SER A 1122 -18.68 -68.18 -18.25
C SER A 1122 -19.89 -68.10 -17.30
N ALA A 1123 -21.05 -68.44 -17.90
CA ALA A 1123 -22.35 -68.88 -17.35
C ALA A 1123 -23.19 -67.83 -16.57
N SER A 1124 -24.52 -67.73 -16.66
CA SER A 1124 -25.59 -68.42 -17.38
C SER A 1124 -26.94 -67.72 -17.06
N ALA A 1125 -27.92 -67.87 -17.95
CA ALA A 1125 -29.37 -67.91 -17.71
C ALA A 1125 -30.19 -66.62 -17.46
N ALA A 1126 -31.00 -66.33 -18.49
CA ALA A 1126 -32.40 -65.89 -18.51
C ALA A 1126 -33.19 -65.72 -17.19
N SER A 1127 -33.95 -64.63 -17.05
CA SER A 1127 -35.40 -64.58 -17.41
C SER A 1127 -36.08 -63.27 -17.00
N ASP A 1128 -36.80 -62.69 -17.98
CA ASP A 1128 -38.11 -62.01 -17.93
C ASP A 1128 -38.43 -60.78 -17.02
N LYS A 1129 -38.71 -59.68 -17.75
CA LYS A 1129 -39.88 -58.78 -17.73
C LYS A 1129 -40.34 -58.12 -16.41
N THR A 1130 -40.32 -56.78 -16.41
CA THR A 1130 -41.51 -55.96 -16.78
C THR A 1130 -41.19 -54.46 -16.83
N SER A 1131 -42.00 -53.75 -17.62
CA SER A 1131 -41.89 -52.40 -18.17
C SER A 1131 -41.90 -51.23 -17.19
N TRP A 1132 -41.25 -50.12 -17.55
CA TRP A 1132 -41.89 -48.79 -17.77
C TRP A 1132 -40.92 -47.81 -18.48
N ARG A 1133 -41.35 -47.26 -19.63
CA ARG A 1133 -40.90 -46.05 -20.35
C ARG A 1133 -42.18 -45.25 -20.68
N PRO A 1134 -42.17 -43.97 -21.12
CA PRO A 1134 -41.07 -43.04 -21.48
C PRO A 1134 -41.18 -41.66 -20.75
N THR A 1135 -40.21 -40.72 -20.81
CA THR A 1135 -40.03 -39.72 -21.89
C THR A 1135 -38.62 -39.07 -21.89
N THR A 1136 -38.01 -39.10 -23.09
CA THR A 1136 -37.13 -38.13 -23.79
C THR A 1136 -36.66 -36.88 -23.01
N GLU A 1137 -35.37 -36.49 -22.94
CA GLU A 1137 -34.42 -36.20 -24.04
C GLU A 1137 -33.00 -36.03 -23.44
N ASN A 1138 -32.00 -36.78 -23.94
CA ASN A 1138 -30.58 -36.40 -24.12
C ASN A 1138 -29.74 -37.66 -24.37
N SER A 1139 -29.82 -38.14 -25.62
CA SER A 1139 -28.94 -39.18 -26.15
C SER A 1139 -28.06 -38.56 -27.23
N TYR A 1140 -26.81 -38.22 -26.89
CA TYR A 1140 -25.75 -38.08 -27.87
C TYR A 1140 -24.47 -38.75 -27.35
N LEU A 1141 -24.07 -39.81 -28.08
CA LEU A 1141 -22.73 -40.39 -28.21
C LEU A 1141 -22.17 -41.24 -27.04
N LEU A 1142 -22.62 -42.49 -26.99
CA LEU A 1142 -21.82 -43.61 -26.50
C LEU A 1142 -20.87 -44.07 -27.62
N GLY A 1143 -19.60 -43.69 -27.50
CA GLY A 1143 -18.49 -44.38 -28.17
C GLY A 1143 -18.00 -45.52 -27.28
N ALA A 1144 -18.19 -46.75 -27.74
CA ALA A 1144 -17.63 -47.94 -27.09
C ALA A 1144 -16.10 -47.92 -27.16
N GLY A 1145 -15.43 -48.23 -26.04
CA GLY A 1145 -14.03 -48.69 -26.04
C GLY A 1145 -12.99 -47.86 -25.29
N ASP A 1146 -13.32 -46.77 -24.58
CA ASP A 1146 -12.30 -45.98 -23.89
C ASP A 1146 -12.26 -46.26 -22.38
N THR A 1147 -11.25 -47.01 -21.92
CA THR A 1147 -10.95 -47.23 -20.49
C THR A 1147 -10.35 -45.99 -19.82
N THR A 1148 -10.17 -44.89 -20.55
CA THR A 1148 -9.57 -43.67 -20.00
C THR A 1148 -10.63 -42.75 -19.38
N VAL A 1149 -10.57 -42.62 -18.04
CA VAL A 1149 -11.34 -41.59 -17.33
C VAL A 1149 -10.63 -40.26 -17.50
N ARG A 1150 -11.25 -39.37 -18.28
CA ARG A 1150 -10.75 -38.01 -18.54
C ARG A 1150 -11.60 -37.02 -17.78
N GLU A 1151 -11.20 -36.75 -16.55
CA GLU A 1151 -11.86 -35.82 -15.63
C GLU A 1151 -10.78 -34.98 -14.93
N VAL A 1152 -11.16 -33.81 -14.43
CA VAL A 1152 -10.30 -32.96 -13.59
C VAL A 1152 -11.01 -32.53 -12.31
N VAL A 1153 -12.11 -33.19 -11.97
CA VAL A 1153 -12.88 -32.94 -10.74
C VAL A 1153 -12.02 -33.29 -9.52
N ASN A 1154 -12.04 -32.46 -8.48
CA ASN A 1154 -11.29 -32.73 -7.25
C ASN A 1154 -11.70 -34.09 -6.64
N PRO A 1155 -10.80 -35.09 -6.59
CA PRO A 1155 -11.14 -36.44 -6.16
C PRO A 1155 -11.21 -36.59 -4.65
N SER A 1156 -10.90 -35.57 -3.83
CA SER A 1156 -10.85 -35.66 -2.35
C SER A 1156 -12.18 -36.08 -1.71
N LYS A 1157 -13.32 -35.74 -2.31
CA LYS A 1157 -14.65 -36.06 -1.77
C LYS A 1157 -15.20 -37.37 -2.35
N ASN A 1158 -15.68 -38.28 -1.49
CA ASN A 1158 -16.28 -39.55 -1.91
C ASN A 1158 -17.48 -39.36 -2.83
N SER A 1159 -18.33 -38.36 -2.57
CA SER A 1159 -19.49 -38.04 -3.40
C SER A 1159 -19.09 -37.71 -4.86
N LYS A 1160 -17.98 -36.99 -5.06
CA LYS A 1160 -17.47 -36.66 -6.41
C LYS A 1160 -16.96 -37.90 -7.16
N VAL A 1161 -16.32 -38.84 -6.45
CA VAL A 1161 -15.88 -40.13 -7.01
C VAL A 1161 -17.07 -40.98 -7.46
N LEU A 1162 -18.13 -41.06 -6.65
CA LEU A 1162 -19.33 -41.82 -6.99
C LEU A 1162 -20.03 -41.25 -8.23
N VAL A 1163 -20.09 -39.92 -8.36
CA VAL A 1163 -20.63 -39.26 -9.56
C VAL A 1163 -19.82 -39.60 -10.81
N VAL A 1164 -18.49 -39.61 -10.73
CA VAL A 1164 -17.62 -40.00 -11.86
C VAL A 1164 -17.78 -41.49 -12.19
N ALA A 1165 -17.89 -42.35 -11.17
CA ALA A 1165 -18.14 -43.79 -11.35
C ALA A 1165 -19.45 -44.04 -12.12
N ARG A 1166 -20.56 -43.40 -11.70
CA ARG A 1166 -21.86 -43.50 -12.37
C ARG A 1166 -21.83 -43.01 -13.81
N ARG A 1167 -21.25 -41.83 -14.04
CA ARG A 1167 -21.16 -41.24 -15.39
C ARG A 1167 -20.36 -42.10 -16.36
N ARG A 1168 -19.39 -42.87 -15.86
CA ARG A 1168 -18.49 -43.70 -16.67
C ARG A 1168 -18.82 -45.19 -16.61
N GLY A 1169 -19.88 -45.58 -15.90
CA GLY A 1169 -20.34 -46.97 -15.80
C GLY A 1169 -19.39 -47.91 -15.04
N PHE A 1170 -18.61 -47.40 -14.08
CA PHE A 1170 -17.83 -48.23 -13.16
C PHE A 1170 -18.68 -48.69 -11.98
N ASP A 1171 -18.33 -49.85 -11.42
CA ASP A 1171 -18.84 -50.29 -10.13
C ASP A 1171 -18.46 -49.27 -9.03
N GLU A 1172 -19.48 -48.67 -8.40
CA GLU A 1172 -19.33 -47.55 -7.48
C GLU A 1172 -18.43 -47.90 -6.28
N GLU A 1173 -18.61 -49.09 -5.71
CA GLU A 1173 -17.85 -49.52 -4.51
C GLU A 1173 -16.40 -49.86 -4.85
N LYS A 1174 -16.18 -50.62 -5.93
CA LYS A 1174 -14.84 -51.02 -6.38
C LYS A 1174 -14.03 -49.81 -6.83
N PHE A 1175 -14.65 -48.89 -7.59
CA PHE A 1175 -13.99 -47.67 -8.05
C PHE A 1175 -13.67 -46.73 -6.89
N LEU A 1176 -14.57 -46.60 -5.92
CA LEU A 1176 -14.33 -45.83 -4.70
C LEU A 1176 -13.20 -46.43 -3.86
N ALA A 1177 -13.12 -47.76 -3.73
CA ALA A 1177 -12.04 -48.44 -3.00
C ALA A 1177 -10.67 -48.19 -3.65
N VAL A 1178 -10.58 -48.26 -4.98
CA VAL A 1178 -9.36 -47.94 -5.74
C VAL A 1178 -8.99 -46.47 -5.56
N CYS A 1179 -9.95 -45.55 -5.70
CA CYS A 1179 -9.71 -44.12 -5.51
C CYS A 1179 -9.27 -43.79 -4.08
N ARG A 1180 -9.82 -44.45 -3.05
CA ARG A 1180 -9.39 -44.29 -1.66
C ARG A 1180 -7.94 -44.70 -1.48
N LYS A 1181 -7.52 -45.85 -2.02
CA LYS A 1181 -6.12 -46.30 -1.97
C LYS A 1181 -5.19 -45.36 -2.75
N LEU A 1182 -5.64 -44.88 -3.91
CA LEU A 1182 -4.84 -43.97 -4.74
C LEU A 1182 -4.65 -42.59 -4.07
N ARG A 1183 -5.66 -42.06 -3.37
CA ARG A 1183 -5.56 -40.77 -2.64
C ARG A 1183 -4.46 -40.76 -1.57
N TRP A 1184 -4.12 -41.92 -1.00
CA TRP A 1184 -3.06 -42.01 0.01
C TRP A 1184 -1.66 -41.76 -0.57
N VAL A 1185 -1.49 -41.97 -1.88
CA VAL A 1185 -0.18 -41.91 -2.55
C VAL A 1185 -0.12 -40.85 -3.65
N TRP A 1186 -1.26 -40.25 -4.02
CA TRP A 1186 -1.34 -39.28 -5.11
C TRP A 1186 -1.26 -37.83 -4.61
N PRO A 1187 -0.35 -36.99 -5.15
CA PRO A 1187 -0.20 -35.61 -4.71
C PRO A 1187 -1.37 -34.76 -5.19
N LEU A 1188 -2.41 -34.64 -4.35
CA LEU A 1188 -3.56 -33.79 -4.61
C LEU A 1188 -3.27 -32.39 -4.08
N LEU A 1189 -3.03 -31.46 -5.02
CA LEU A 1189 -2.98 -30.04 -4.71
C LEU A 1189 -4.41 -29.57 -4.35
N PRO A 1190 -4.56 -28.76 -3.28
CA PRO A 1190 -5.84 -28.16 -2.88
C PRO A 1190 -6.58 -27.56 -4.08
#